data_AF-A0A081AQ74-F1
#
_entry.id   AF-A0A081AQ74-F1
#
_cell.length_a   1.000
_cell.length_b   1.000
_cell.length_c   1.000
_cell.angle_alpha   90.00
_cell.angle_beta   90.00
_cell.angle_gamma   90.00
#
_symmetry.space_group_name_H-M   'P 1'
#
loop_
_entity.id
_entity.type
_entity.pdbx_description
1 polymer ?
#
loop_
_entity_poly.entity_id
_entity_poly.type
_entity_poly.pdbx_seq_one_letter_code
_entity_poly.pdbx_strand_id
1 'polypeptide(L)'
;MSRGFSLGGATFAFHCLPPVECRELAALLHINNGSLYDAADPVKPDFIYLLTNYWADCEPGASLANVPLRLVTRFWLQETLRLGRWLRPDSHPFFEPPARPSNLWLQYPTQYQDADLDDVDADGDVNMQDPGPAGSTGHKMRLPCSPSFLFRDEVPLWPYITAMLAQPIQNLHDLATRLQLVTLSDPRRRFNCLEYALNELLTQEEQTKFFKTVLPEMVRLVLHLPQMFAAPPPLLTPLEAEQIESSTGSSSKARVATQMHRFTKLEALTLVCGCFFGIFPDQDIVKSVQSNGSPQSKKAGRRNDNDDVIEFPYFTAVRMFSAPGNMTKLVALKAQKIRCLLQYFLRVIPRALSERTALSTEIIDFTRVGVHLPLAQGSNGPQDLLKLLTTQDLHPQLYAARCVSDALIEDLDEHLQIDFANKFAGGGVLNSGCVQEEIRFLLSPELLVSCLLFAKLERHEAFVIHGTERYCAYQGYGGSFVYGGNFEDTTALVTLPDGCVRRQCVIVGIDATDYSSARMEKQYSRGHVWRDLVKAHAGFAYPDAHDDHYSWPVATGNWGCGVFRGDRELKFLIQWLAASLRQRELVYVLFERDLDLQAKVEPLLTLATCPKAIEWDRQSGGVIQWLAGFLLNELSAGRGSVLARASRSLEQALAKLELPESKQQAKTSPVLDTKQEPSLEVDENSEATKKKPKTMHQMTMQDFFAPKQ
;
A
#
# COMPACT_ATOMS: atom_id res chain seq x y z
N MET A 1 -31.09 47.25 -18.03
CA MET A 1 -29.61 47.27 -17.93
C MET A 1 -29.26 46.99 -16.48
N SER A 2 -28.95 45.73 -16.13
CA SER A 2 -28.35 45.44 -14.83
C SER A 2 -27.01 46.16 -14.80
N ARG A 3 -26.79 47.06 -13.83
CA ARG A 3 -25.47 47.64 -13.60
C ARG A 3 -24.49 46.47 -13.41
N GLY A 4 -23.59 46.26 -14.37
CA GLY A 4 -22.51 45.30 -14.22
C GLY A 4 -21.69 45.69 -12.99
N PHE A 5 -21.23 44.68 -12.24
CA PHE A 5 -20.27 44.90 -11.17
C PHE A 5 -19.04 45.63 -11.71
N SER A 6 -18.49 46.58 -10.93
CA SER A 6 -17.42 47.48 -11.34
C SER A 6 -16.37 47.56 -10.24
N LEU A 7 -15.10 47.55 -10.62
CA LEU A 7 -13.94 47.78 -9.75
C LEU A 7 -13.64 49.29 -9.58
N GLY A 8 -14.52 50.17 -10.08
CA GLY A 8 -14.35 51.62 -10.02
C GLY A 8 -14.07 52.14 -8.61
N GLY A 9 -13.05 52.98 -8.50
CA GLY A 9 -12.57 53.55 -7.24
C GLY A 9 -11.54 52.71 -6.49
N ALA A 10 -11.24 51.50 -6.96
CA ALA A 10 -10.15 50.68 -6.41
C ALA A 10 -8.88 50.81 -7.26
N THR A 11 -7.74 50.94 -6.57
CA THR A 11 -6.42 51.02 -7.18
C THR A 11 -5.64 49.73 -6.95
N PHE A 12 -4.96 49.27 -7.99
CA PHE A 12 -4.24 48.00 -8.01
C PHE A 12 -2.77 48.19 -8.37
N ALA A 13 -1.91 47.29 -7.90
CA ALA A 13 -0.54 47.18 -8.34
C ALA A 13 -0.15 45.71 -8.51
N PHE A 14 0.90 45.43 -9.26
CA PHE A 14 1.43 44.09 -9.45
C PHE A 14 2.74 43.91 -8.70
N HIS A 15 2.96 42.70 -8.19
CA HIS A 15 4.19 42.32 -7.52
C HIS A 15 4.52 40.85 -7.85
N CYS A 16 5.80 40.54 -8.13
CA CYS A 16 6.25 39.16 -8.37
C CYS A 16 5.55 38.39 -9.51
N LEU A 17 4.81 39.08 -10.40
CA LEU A 17 4.06 38.47 -11.49
C LEU A 17 4.87 38.53 -12.81
N PRO A 18 4.86 37.46 -13.64
CA PRO A 18 5.46 37.48 -14.96
C PRO A 18 4.91 38.62 -15.84
N PRO A 19 5.72 39.21 -16.74
CA PRO A 19 5.27 40.31 -17.60
C PRO A 19 4.04 39.99 -18.45
N VAL A 20 3.87 38.73 -18.86
CA VAL A 20 2.69 38.27 -19.61
C VAL A 20 1.43 38.37 -18.74
N GLU A 21 1.51 37.83 -17.53
CA GLU A 21 0.41 37.84 -16.57
C GLU A 21 0.04 39.26 -16.12
N CYS A 22 1.03 40.14 -15.91
CA CYS A 22 0.79 41.56 -15.63
C CYS A 22 -0.04 42.24 -16.74
N ARG A 23 0.22 41.92 -18.02
CA ARG A 23 -0.55 42.47 -19.15
C ARG A 23 -1.99 41.95 -19.17
N GLU A 24 -2.18 40.65 -18.94
CA GLU A 24 -3.51 40.04 -18.86
C GLU A 24 -4.35 40.65 -17.73
N LEU A 25 -3.76 40.76 -16.54
CA LEU A 25 -4.43 41.35 -15.38
C LEU A 25 -4.70 42.84 -15.59
N ALA A 26 -3.79 43.59 -16.21
CA ALA A 26 -4.02 45.00 -16.53
C ALA A 26 -5.22 45.18 -17.46
N ALA A 27 -5.33 44.36 -18.51
CA ALA A 27 -6.47 44.37 -19.41
C ALA A 27 -7.78 44.00 -18.68
N LEU A 28 -7.73 42.97 -17.83
CA LEU A 28 -8.87 42.54 -17.02
C LEU A 28 -9.36 43.64 -16.07
N LEU A 29 -8.44 44.33 -15.38
CA LEU A 29 -8.75 45.45 -14.50
C LEU A 29 -9.37 46.61 -15.29
N HIS A 30 -8.79 46.97 -16.43
CA HIS A 30 -9.30 48.06 -17.28
C HIS A 30 -10.72 47.81 -17.78
N ILE A 31 -11.01 46.60 -18.27
CA ILE A 31 -12.35 46.20 -18.75
C ILE A 31 -13.41 46.32 -17.64
N ASN A 32 -13.01 46.15 -16.37
CA ASN A 32 -13.88 46.21 -15.20
C ASN A 32 -13.77 47.54 -14.43
N ASN A 33 -13.23 48.61 -15.04
CA ASN A 33 -13.03 49.95 -14.47
C ASN A 33 -12.10 50.04 -13.24
N GLY A 34 -11.18 49.10 -13.05
CA GLY A 34 -10.11 49.21 -12.05
C GLY A 34 -8.96 50.10 -12.56
N SER A 35 -8.28 50.81 -11.65
CA SER A 35 -7.10 51.63 -11.98
C SER A 35 -5.81 50.95 -11.54
N LEU A 36 -4.74 51.11 -12.33
CA LEU A 36 -3.39 50.76 -11.91
C LEU A 36 -2.76 51.94 -11.17
N TYR A 37 -2.01 51.65 -10.12
CA TYR A 37 -1.28 52.64 -9.35
C TYR A 37 -0.21 53.32 -10.21
N ASP A 38 -0.26 54.64 -10.26
CA ASP A 38 0.78 55.49 -10.84
C ASP A 38 1.38 56.35 -9.73
N ALA A 39 2.69 56.20 -9.51
CA ALA A 39 3.41 56.96 -8.50
C ALA A 39 3.50 58.46 -8.82
N ALA A 40 3.27 58.86 -10.08
CA ALA A 40 3.24 60.24 -10.51
C ALA A 40 1.87 60.92 -10.29
N ASP A 41 0.82 60.17 -9.92
CA ASP A 41 -0.50 60.73 -9.66
C ASP A 41 -0.48 61.58 -8.36
N PRO A 42 -0.89 62.87 -8.42
CA PRO A 42 -0.95 63.71 -7.23
C PRO A 42 -1.98 63.23 -6.20
N VAL A 43 -2.97 62.42 -6.59
CA VAL A 43 -3.98 61.86 -5.68
C VAL A 43 -3.54 60.48 -5.20
N LYS A 44 -3.11 60.37 -3.94
CA LYS A 44 -2.76 59.08 -3.36
C LYS A 44 -4.02 58.31 -2.95
N PRO A 45 -4.15 57.03 -3.32
CA PRO A 45 -5.26 56.20 -2.88
C PRO A 45 -5.15 55.89 -1.37
N ASP A 46 -6.30 55.66 -0.72
CA ASP A 46 -6.36 55.26 0.71
C ASP A 46 -5.62 53.93 0.95
N PHE A 47 -5.73 53.00 0.00
CA PHE A 47 -4.99 51.75 -0.01
C PHE A 47 -4.90 51.18 -1.45
N ILE A 48 -3.95 50.28 -1.66
CA ILE A 48 -3.73 49.59 -2.95
C ILE A 48 -3.95 48.09 -2.77
N TYR A 49 -4.72 47.49 -3.66
CA TYR A 49 -4.77 46.03 -3.81
C TYR A 49 -3.52 45.57 -4.57
N LEU A 50 -2.57 44.97 -3.86
CA LEU A 50 -1.35 44.45 -4.46
C LEU A 50 -1.59 43.01 -4.90
N LEU A 51 -1.78 42.82 -6.20
CA LEU A 51 -1.87 41.51 -6.83
C LEU A 51 -0.47 40.91 -6.90
N THR A 52 -0.27 39.77 -6.23
CA THR A 52 1.03 39.13 -6.15
C THR A 52 1.01 37.68 -6.59
N ASN A 53 2.11 37.24 -7.20
CA ASN A 53 2.40 35.83 -7.33
C ASN A 53 2.88 35.28 -5.98
N TYR A 54 2.74 33.97 -5.80
CA TYR A 54 3.00 33.31 -4.54
C TYR A 54 4.41 32.67 -4.43
N TRP A 55 5.12 32.56 -5.56
CA TRP A 55 6.39 31.84 -5.67
C TRP A 55 7.64 32.67 -5.37
N ALA A 56 7.57 34.00 -5.38
CA ALA A 56 8.75 34.85 -5.34
C ALA A 56 8.79 35.73 -4.07
N ASP A 57 9.83 35.49 -3.28
CA ASP A 57 10.19 36.25 -2.08
C ASP A 57 10.84 37.59 -2.44
N CYS A 58 10.09 38.53 -3.02
CA CYS A 58 10.58 39.90 -3.24
C CYS A 58 9.88 40.87 -2.29
N GLU A 59 10.60 41.89 -1.83
CA GLU A 59 9.95 43.02 -1.15
C GLU A 59 9.23 43.90 -2.20
N PRO A 60 8.05 44.47 -1.88
CA PRO A 60 7.42 45.45 -2.75
C PRO A 60 8.40 46.57 -3.10
N GLY A 61 8.45 46.98 -4.37
CA GLY A 61 9.38 48.02 -4.82
C GLY A 61 9.20 49.33 -4.02
N ALA A 62 10.27 50.13 -3.92
CA ALA A 62 10.29 51.35 -3.09
C ALA A 62 9.17 52.36 -3.41
N SER A 63 8.59 52.33 -4.61
CA SER A 63 7.44 53.14 -5.01
C SER A 63 6.14 52.79 -4.27
N LEU A 64 6.01 51.58 -3.73
CA LEU A 64 4.84 51.09 -3.00
C LEU A 64 5.00 51.20 -1.47
N ALA A 65 6.19 51.54 -0.96
CA ALA A 65 6.53 51.51 0.47
C ALA A 65 5.76 52.54 1.32
N ASN A 66 5.21 53.59 0.71
CA ASN A 66 4.59 54.73 1.41
C ASN A 66 3.04 54.76 1.31
N VAL A 67 2.41 53.68 0.85
CA VAL A 67 0.95 53.57 0.72
C VAL A 67 0.47 52.29 1.40
N PRO A 68 -0.65 52.28 2.15
CA PRO A 68 -1.18 51.05 2.73
C PRO A 68 -1.48 50.00 1.64
N LEU A 69 -0.98 48.78 1.82
CA LEU A 69 -1.12 47.68 0.86
C LEU A 69 -2.04 46.59 1.42
N ARG A 70 -2.97 46.10 0.61
CA ARG A 70 -3.69 44.85 0.85
C ARG A 70 -3.24 43.82 -0.17
N LEU A 71 -2.52 42.80 0.30
CA LEU A 71 -2.08 41.71 -0.55
C LEU A 71 -3.30 40.88 -0.96
N VAL A 72 -3.43 40.63 -2.26
CA VAL A 72 -4.49 39.79 -2.81
C VAL A 72 -3.93 38.91 -3.91
N THR A 73 -4.54 37.75 -4.12
CA THR A 73 -4.17 36.84 -5.18
C THR A 73 -4.97 37.10 -6.46
N ARG A 74 -4.47 36.59 -7.59
CA ARG A 74 -5.23 36.53 -8.84
C ARG A 74 -6.58 35.82 -8.66
N PHE A 75 -6.61 34.73 -7.88
CA PHE A 75 -7.81 33.97 -7.56
C PHE A 75 -8.90 34.83 -6.89
N TRP A 76 -8.53 35.70 -5.94
CA TRP A 76 -9.47 36.62 -5.31
C TRP A 76 -10.12 37.59 -6.31
N LEU A 77 -9.32 38.15 -7.22
CA LEU A 77 -9.82 39.07 -8.25
C LEU A 77 -10.80 38.35 -9.18
N GLN A 78 -10.44 37.15 -9.65
CA GLN A 78 -11.29 36.34 -10.52
C GLN A 78 -12.61 35.98 -9.83
N GLU A 79 -12.59 35.53 -8.58
CA GLU A 79 -13.82 35.20 -7.84
C GLU A 79 -14.68 36.44 -7.54
N THR A 80 -14.05 37.59 -7.25
CA THR A 80 -14.73 38.89 -7.05
C THR A 80 -15.49 39.30 -8.32
N LEU A 81 -14.85 39.18 -9.48
CA LEU A 81 -15.47 39.44 -10.78
C LEU A 81 -16.55 38.41 -11.11
N ARG A 82 -16.28 37.12 -10.91
CA ARG A 82 -17.21 36.01 -11.20
C ARG A 82 -18.51 36.10 -10.39
N LEU A 83 -18.41 36.46 -9.11
CA LEU A 83 -19.57 36.62 -8.23
C LEU A 83 -20.22 38.00 -8.32
N GLY A 84 -19.59 38.95 -9.01
CA GLY A 84 -20.12 40.30 -9.21
C GLY A 84 -20.27 41.09 -7.90
N ARG A 85 -19.38 40.87 -6.92
CA ARG A 85 -19.37 41.60 -5.64
C ARG A 85 -17.98 41.62 -5.02
N TRP A 86 -17.66 42.68 -4.27
CA TRP A 86 -16.45 42.74 -3.47
C TRP A 86 -16.41 41.63 -2.42
N LEU A 87 -15.41 40.77 -2.49
CA LEU A 87 -15.14 39.73 -1.50
C LEU A 87 -14.15 40.26 -0.47
N ARG A 88 -14.36 39.91 0.80
CA ARG A 88 -13.36 40.22 1.82
C ARG A 88 -12.14 39.31 1.64
N PRO A 89 -10.90 39.84 1.56
CA PRO A 89 -9.73 38.99 1.38
C PRO A 89 -9.54 37.94 2.47
N ASP A 90 -9.97 38.22 3.70
CA ASP A 90 -9.91 37.27 4.84
C ASP A 90 -11.00 36.17 4.80
N SER A 91 -11.93 36.22 3.85
CA SER A 91 -13.06 35.29 3.79
C SER A 91 -12.73 33.92 3.18
N HIS A 92 -11.56 33.76 2.58
CA HIS A 92 -11.10 32.51 1.99
C HIS A 92 -9.57 32.37 2.12
N PRO A 93 -9.04 31.16 2.43
CA PRO A 93 -7.60 30.98 2.67
C PRO A 93 -6.70 31.38 1.49
N PHE A 94 -7.20 31.27 0.26
CA PHE A 94 -6.43 31.55 -0.97
C PHE A 94 -6.60 32.96 -1.54
N PHE A 95 -7.39 33.82 -0.89
CA PHE A 95 -7.59 35.18 -1.38
C PHE A 95 -6.43 36.11 -1.07
N GLU A 96 -5.68 35.78 -0.01
CA GLU A 96 -4.45 36.44 0.35
C GLU A 96 -3.30 35.44 0.21
N PRO A 97 -2.09 35.90 -0.15
CA PRO A 97 -0.91 35.07 0.03
C PRO A 97 -0.74 34.79 1.53
N PRO A 98 -0.39 33.57 1.94
CA PRO A 98 -0.14 33.23 3.32
C PRO A 98 1.16 33.89 3.80
N ALA A 99 1.25 34.11 5.11
CA ALA A 99 2.44 34.70 5.71
C ALA A 99 3.65 33.77 5.56
N ARG A 100 4.73 34.28 4.96
CA ARG A 100 5.99 33.54 4.83
C ARG A 100 6.68 33.40 6.19
N PRO A 101 7.08 32.19 6.62
CA PRO A 101 7.93 32.01 7.79
C PRO A 101 9.32 32.61 7.53
N SER A 102 9.87 33.36 8.49
CA SER A 102 11.15 34.07 8.34
C SER A 102 12.37 33.18 8.08
N ASN A 103 12.27 31.91 8.42
CA ASN A 103 13.33 30.89 8.30
C ASN A 103 13.06 29.84 7.21
N LEU A 104 11.98 29.95 6.44
CA LEU A 104 11.64 28.98 5.40
C LEU A 104 11.80 29.61 4.01
N TRP A 105 12.67 29.03 3.20
CA TRP A 105 12.87 29.39 1.81
C TRP A 105 12.32 28.28 0.93
N LEU A 106 11.30 28.61 0.14
CA LEU A 106 10.66 27.69 -0.79
C LEU A 106 11.49 27.59 -2.07
N GLN A 107 12.66 26.96 -1.95
CA GLN A 107 13.54 26.72 -3.08
C GLN A 107 13.51 25.26 -3.48
N TYR A 108 13.27 25.05 -4.77
CA TYR A 108 13.40 23.77 -5.41
C TYR A 108 14.88 23.56 -5.77
N PRO A 109 15.40 22.33 -5.63
CA PRO A 109 16.73 22.04 -6.13
C PRO A 109 16.77 22.29 -7.65
N THR A 110 17.93 22.65 -8.17
CA THR A 110 18.13 22.95 -9.61
C THR A 110 17.73 21.78 -10.51
N GLN A 111 17.80 20.56 -10.00
CA GLN A 111 17.46 19.32 -10.67
C GLN A 111 16.02 18.84 -10.43
N TYR A 112 15.14 19.69 -9.89
CA TYR A 112 13.75 19.31 -9.64
C TYR A 112 12.99 19.03 -10.94
N GLN A 113 12.24 17.93 -10.97
CA GLN A 113 11.38 17.53 -12.08
C GLN A 113 9.92 17.51 -11.60
N ASP A 114 9.02 18.06 -12.41
CA ASP A 114 7.58 17.93 -12.17
C ASP A 114 7.06 16.63 -12.82
N ALA A 115 6.07 15.99 -12.20
CA ALA A 115 5.52 14.72 -12.67
C ALA A 115 4.64 14.89 -13.93
N ASP A 116 4.02 16.06 -14.09
CA ASP A 116 3.08 16.38 -15.17
C ASP A 116 3.73 17.15 -16.34
N LEU A 117 5.05 17.39 -16.30
CA LEU A 117 5.80 17.96 -17.43
C LEU A 117 6.46 16.83 -18.21
N ASP A 118 6.12 16.68 -19.49
CA ASP A 118 6.82 15.78 -20.41
C ASP A 118 8.32 16.11 -20.41
N ASP A 119 9.18 15.10 -20.52
CA ASP A 119 10.62 15.31 -20.72
C ASP A 119 10.83 15.97 -22.09
N VAL A 120 10.73 17.30 -22.13
CA VAL A 120 11.10 18.14 -23.27
C VAL A 120 12.62 18.30 -23.27
N ASP A 121 13.24 18.04 -24.42
CA ASP A 121 14.68 18.25 -24.59
C ASP A 121 15.05 19.74 -24.57
N ALA A 122 16.35 20.03 -24.61
CA ALA A 122 16.86 21.40 -24.55
C ALA A 122 16.38 22.31 -25.70
N ASP A 123 15.83 21.72 -26.77
CA ASP A 123 15.31 22.40 -27.95
C ASP A 123 13.78 22.59 -27.89
N GLY A 124 13.12 22.08 -26.84
CA GLY A 124 11.67 22.21 -26.62
C GLY A 124 10.83 21.16 -27.35
N ASP A 125 11.47 20.14 -27.93
CA ASP A 125 10.79 19.00 -28.54
C ASP A 125 10.56 17.91 -27.49
N VAL A 126 9.43 17.21 -27.57
CA VAL A 126 9.15 16.04 -26.71
C VAL A 126 10.20 14.98 -27.02
N ASN A 127 10.98 14.57 -26.01
CA ASN A 127 12.09 13.65 -26.22
C ASN A 127 11.56 12.28 -26.68
N MET A 128 11.64 12.00 -27.98
CA MET A 128 11.22 10.73 -28.60
C MET A 128 12.27 9.61 -28.45
N GLN A 129 13.29 9.79 -27.59
CA GLN A 129 14.36 8.82 -27.42
C GLN A 129 13.93 7.65 -26.53
N ASP A 130 13.84 6.49 -27.21
CA ASP A 130 13.87 5.09 -26.76
C ASP A 130 13.34 4.77 -25.34
N PRO A 131 12.29 3.93 -25.22
CA PRO A 131 11.89 3.41 -23.92
C PRO A 131 13.10 2.70 -23.31
N GLY A 132 13.53 3.16 -22.14
CA GLY A 132 14.57 2.51 -21.36
C GLY A 132 14.31 1.00 -21.22
N PRO A 133 15.35 0.20 -20.96
CA PRO A 133 15.24 -1.25 -21.04
C PRO A 133 14.24 -1.76 -20.00
N ALA A 134 13.03 -2.09 -20.48
CA ALA A 134 11.83 -2.59 -19.80
C ALA A 134 10.62 -1.64 -19.86
N GLY A 135 10.04 -1.42 -21.05
CA GLY A 135 8.58 -1.26 -21.28
C GLY A 135 7.79 -0.24 -20.45
N SER A 136 8.43 0.72 -19.79
CA SER A 136 7.79 1.67 -18.87
C SER A 136 7.52 2.99 -19.59
N THR A 137 6.29 3.18 -20.07
CA THR A 137 5.69 4.51 -20.23
C THR A 137 5.41 5.04 -18.82
N GLY A 138 6.47 5.40 -18.09
CA GLY A 138 6.48 5.42 -16.63
C GLY A 138 5.78 6.63 -16.05
N HIS A 139 4.50 6.49 -15.69
CA HIS A 139 3.79 7.50 -14.92
C HIS A 139 4.55 7.79 -13.61
N LYS A 140 4.81 9.07 -13.34
CA LYS A 140 5.51 9.53 -12.15
C LYS A 140 4.52 9.87 -11.03
N MET A 141 4.94 9.69 -9.78
CA MET A 141 4.15 10.01 -8.60
C MET A 141 3.87 11.51 -8.51
N ARG A 142 2.62 11.90 -8.31
CA ARG A 142 2.25 13.29 -8.04
C ARG A 142 2.56 13.63 -6.59
N LEU A 143 3.50 14.55 -6.41
CA LEU A 143 3.93 15.00 -5.09
C LEU A 143 3.18 16.28 -4.68
N PRO A 144 2.91 16.48 -3.37
CA PRO A 144 2.26 17.69 -2.88
C PRO A 144 3.09 18.95 -3.08
N CYS A 145 4.40 18.79 -3.27
CA CYS A 145 5.31 19.86 -3.62
C CYS A 145 5.40 20.15 -5.11
N SER A 146 4.64 19.46 -5.97
CA SER A 146 4.60 19.81 -7.39
C SER A 146 4.06 21.24 -7.58
N PRO A 147 4.72 22.09 -8.39
CA PRO A 147 4.14 23.35 -8.84
C PRO A 147 2.81 23.20 -9.56
N SER A 148 2.58 22.04 -10.20
CA SER A 148 1.36 21.67 -10.91
C SER A 148 0.27 21.13 -9.97
N PHE A 149 0.52 21.00 -8.66
CA PHE A 149 -0.55 20.67 -7.70
C PHE A 149 -1.36 21.92 -7.34
N LEU A 150 -2.39 22.16 -8.16
CA LEU A 150 -3.21 23.36 -8.13
C LEU A 150 -4.60 23.10 -7.53
N PHE A 151 -5.11 24.07 -6.76
CA PHE A 151 -6.51 24.16 -6.41
C PHE A 151 -7.26 24.90 -7.53
N ARG A 152 -8.29 24.23 -8.08
CA ARG A 152 -9.10 24.72 -9.21
C ARG A 152 -8.25 25.17 -10.42
N ASP A 153 -7.14 24.48 -10.67
CA ASP A 153 -6.20 24.77 -11.77
C ASP A 153 -5.61 26.20 -11.76
N GLU A 154 -5.70 26.90 -10.62
CA GLU A 154 -5.30 28.32 -10.50
C GLU A 154 -4.35 28.58 -9.33
N VAL A 155 -4.58 27.95 -8.16
CA VAL A 155 -3.82 28.28 -6.94
C VAL A 155 -2.85 27.15 -6.58
N PRO A 156 -1.52 27.36 -6.60
CA PRO A 156 -0.54 26.36 -6.18
C PRO A 156 -0.67 26.09 -4.68
N LEU A 157 -0.91 24.83 -4.32
CA LEU A 157 -1.21 24.45 -2.94
C LEU A 157 0.04 24.35 -2.07
N TRP A 158 1.18 23.91 -2.63
CA TRP A 158 2.38 23.61 -1.86
C TRP A 158 2.78 24.74 -0.91
N PRO A 159 2.89 25.99 -1.36
CA PRO A 159 3.46 26.95 -0.46
C PRO A 159 2.43 27.29 0.65
N TYR A 160 1.11 27.21 0.42
CA TYR A 160 0.09 27.38 1.45
C TYR A 160 0.23 26.29 2.52
N ILE A 161 0.39 25.04 2.08
CA ILE A 161 0.69 23.90 2.95
C ILE A 161 1.93 24.21 3.80
N THR A 162 2.99 24.71 3.19
CA THR A 162 4.23 25.01 3.92
C THR A 162 4.08 26.12 4.96
N ALA A 163 3.41 27.22 4.61
CA ALA A 163 3.18 28.35 5.49
C ALA A 163 2.30 27.96 6.68
N MET A 164 1.31 27.09 6.46
CA MET A 164 0.44 26.58 7.52
C MET A 164 1.18 25.62 8.45
N LEU A 165 1.92 24.65 7.91
CA LEU A 165 2.63 23.65 8.71
C LEU A 165 3.85 24.23 9.44
N ALA A 166 4.50 25.26 8.89
CA ALA A 166 5.64 25.92 9.52
C ALA A 166 5.27 26.73 10.78
N GLN A 167 3.98 27.02 10.99
CA GLN A 167 3.54 27.67 12.23
C GLN A 167 3.68 26.71 13.42
N PRO A 168 4.07 27.20 14.61
CA PRO A 168 4.17 26.36 15.80
C PRO A 168 2.85 25.61 16.09
N ILE A 169 2.96 24.31 16.39
CA ILE A 169 1.85 23.44 16.78
C ILE A 169 2.14 22.94 18.20
N GLN A 170 1.56 23.58 19.22
CA GLN A 170 1.92 23.30 20.62
C GLN A 170 1.00 22.27 21.27
N ASN A 171 -0.20 22.10 20.73
CA ASN A 171 -1.23 21.25 21.31
C ASN A 171 -2.17 20.70 20.23
N LEU A 172 -3.10 19.87 20.68
CA LEU A 172 -4.10 19.20 19.85
C LEU A 172 -5.02 20.18 19.09
N HIS A 173 -5.38 21.31 19.70
CA HIS A 173 -6.24 22.30 19.05
C HIS A 173 -5.53 22.97 17.88
N ASP A 174 -4.25 23.34 18.07
CA ASP A 174 -3.41 23.86 17.00
C ASP A 174 -3.30 22.83 15.87
N LEU A 175 -3.00 21.57 16.22
CA LEU A 175 -2.85 20.49 15.24
C LEU A 175 -4.12 20.28 14.42
N ALA A 176 -5.27 20.19 15.09
CA ALA A 176 -6.56 20.03 14.41
C ALA A 176 -6.86 21.20 13.48
N THR A 177 -6.60 22.42 13.93
CA THR A 177 -6.79 23.63 13.11
C THR A 177 -5.88 23.62 11.88
N ARG A 178 -4.60 23.24 12.03
CA ARG A 178 -3.67 23.14 10.88
C ARG A 178 -4.09 22.06 9.90
N LEU A 179 -4.44 20.88 10.38
CA LEU A 179 -4.93 19.78 9.54
C LEU A 179 -6.19 20.18 8.76
N GLN A 180 -7.14 20.88 9.39
CA GLN A 180 -8.34 21.36 8.70
C GLN A 180 -8.02 22.35 7.58
N LEU A 181 -7.11 23.30 7.83
CA LEU A 181 -6.72 24.29 6.83
C LEU A 181 -5.94 23.66 5.67
N VAL A 182 -4.96 22.81 5.98
CA VAL A 182 -4.11 22.12 4.98
C VAL A 182 -4.91 21.21 4.07
N THR A 183 -5.95 20.57 4.60
CA THR A 183 -6.79 19.62 3.85
C THR A 183 -8.06 20.23 3.29
N LEU A 184 -8.27 21.54 3.50
CA LEU A 184 -9.50 22.26 3.17
C LEU A 184 -10.77 21.57 3.70
N SER A 185 -10.66 20.92 4.87
CA SER A 185 -11.77 20.24 5.52
C SER A 185 -12.76 21.23 6.13
N ASP A 186 -14.03 20.83 6.24
CA ASP A 186 -15.06 21.63 6.94
C ASP A 186 -14.60 21.93 8.38
N PRO A 187 -14.45 23.22 8.78
CA PRO A 187 -14.02 23.59 10.13
C PRO A 187 -14.92 23.04 11.24
N ARG A 188 -16.19 22.72 10.93
CA ARG A 188 -17.15 22.14 11.88
C ARG A 188 -16.89 20.65 12.15
N ARG A 189 -16.13 19.98 11.28
CA ARG A 189 -15.79 18.57 11.43
C ARG A 189 -14.73 18.42 12.51
N ARG A 190 -15.14 17.92 13.68
CA ARG A 190 -14.22 17.59 14.77
C ARG A 190 -13.37 16.37 14.43
N PHE A 191 -12.11 16.39 14.84
CA PHE A 191 -11.21 15.25 14.73
C PHE A 191 -11.28 14.36 15.99
N ASN A 192 -12.50 13.97 16.37
CA ASN A 192 -12.79 13.24 17.61
C ASN A 192 -12.03 11.92 17.78
N CYS A 193 -11.65 11.24 16.68
CA CYS A 193 -10.87 10.00 16.75
C CYS A 193 -9.39 10.30 17.03
N LEU A 194 -8.86 11.37 16.43
CA LEU A 194 -7.49 11.85 16.70
C LEU A 194 -7.38 12.42 18.12
N GLU A 195 -8.39 13.19 18.55
CA GLU A 195 -8.49 13.72 19.91
C GLU A 195 -8.46 12.58 20.95
N TYR A 196 -9.25 11.52 20.73
CA TYR A 196 -9.25 10.34 21.59
C TYR A 196 -7.88 9.64 21.58
N ALA A 197 -7.25 9.45 20.41
CA ALA A 197 -5.95 8.79 20.32
C ALA A 197 -4.84 9.56 21.06
N LEU A 198 -4.82 10.88 20.96
CA LEU A 198 -3.80 11.71 21.59
C LEU A 198 -4.05 11.93 23.09
N ASN A 199 -5.29 12.18 23.51
CA ASN A 199 -5.58 12.49 24.91
C ASN A 199 -5.76 11.25 25.79
N GLU A 200 -6.42 10.20 25.26
CA GLU A 200 -6.83 9.04 26.05
C GLU A 200 -5.88 7.84 25.89
N LEU A 201 -5.19 7.71 24.74
CA LEU A 201 -4.35 6.53 24.44
C LEU A 201 -2.84 6.77 24.53
N LEU A 202 -2.39 8.02 24.55
CA LEU A 202 -0.99 8.35 24.84
C LEU A 202 -0.84 8.67 26.33
N THR A 203 0.28 8.22 26.92
CA THR A 203 0.71 8.69 28.24
C THR A 203 1.11 10.16 28.21
N GLN A 204 1.15 10.83 29.37
CA GLN A 204 1.56 12.25 29.44
C GLN A 204 2.98 12.50 28.90
N GLU A 205 3.89 11.54 29.11
CA GLU A 205 5.24 11.59 28.58
C GLU A 205 5.25 11.49 27.05
N GLU A 206 4.50 10.55 26.49
CA GLU A 206 4.36 10.39 25.04
C GLU A 206 3.70 11.61 24.39
N GLN A 207 2.66 12.19 25.01
CA GLN A 207 2.04 13.43 24.51
C GLN A 207 3.04 14.58 24.49
N THR A 208 3.81 14.73 25.57
CA THR A 208 4.85 15.76 25.67
C THR A 208 5.91 15.56 24.60
N LYS A 209 6.42 14.33 24.44
CA LYS A 209 7.39 13.95 23.41
C LYS A 209 6.83 14.19 22.01
N PHE A 210 5.55 13.88 21.81
CA PHE A 210 4.88 14.05 20.52
C PHE A 210 4.88 15.51 20.10
N PHE A 211 4.34 16.42 20.91
CA PHE A 211 4.23 17.84 20.55
C PHE A 211 5.57 18.59 20.60
N LYS A 212 6.49 18.24 21.50
CA LYS A 212 7.77 18.96 21.64
C LYS A 212 8.87 18.48 20.69
N THR A 213 8.81 17.25 20.20
CA THR A 213 9.92 16.65 19.45
C THR A 213 9.45 15.96 18.18
N VAL A 214 8.47 15.06 18.27
CA VAL A 214 8.08 14.23 17.13
C VAL A 214 7.37 15.05 16.05
N LEU A 215 6.32 15.76 16.41
CA LEU A 215 5.49 16.52 15.48
C LEU A 215 6.27 17.65 14.77
N PRO A 216 7.11 18.47 15.45
CA PRO A 216 7.95 19.45 14.78
C PRO A 216 8.89 18.82 13.74
N GLU A 217 9.45 17.66 14.05
CA GLU A 217 10.35 16.95 13.13
C GLU A 217 9.59 16.26 11.98
N MET A 218 8.37 15.76 12.21
CA MET A 218 7.48 15.29 11.13
C MET A 218 7.21 16.42 10.13
N VAL A 219 6.92 17.63 10.63
CA VAL A 219 6.75 18.82 9.77
C VAL A 219 8.05 19.10 9.02
N ARG A 220 9.20 19.10 9.70
CA ARG A 220 10.51 19.36 9.06
C ARG A 220 10.81 18.38 7.92
N LEU A 221 10.51 17.10 8.10
CA LEU A 221 10.68 16.08 7.06
C LEU A 221 9.76 16.34 5.86
N VAL A 222 8.48 16.63 6.11
CA VAL A 222 7.50 16.93 5.05
C VAL A 222 7.91 18.18 4.26
N LEU A 223 8.34 19.24 4.94
CA LEU A 223 8.81 20.45 4.25
C LEU A 223 10.10 20.23 3.43
N HIS A 224 10.79 19.10 3.64
CA HIS A 224 11.97 18.69 2.88
C HIS A 224 11.65 17.80 1.67
N LEU A 225 10.37 17.51 1.39
CA LEU A 225 9.93 16.73 0.23
C LEU A 225 10.55 17.19 -1.10
N PRO A 226 10.61 18.50 -1.44
CA PRO A 226 11.19 18.93 -2.72
C PRO A 226 12.67 18.57 -2.88
N GLN A 227 13.42 18.50 -1.77
CA GLN A 227 14.84 18.13 -1.80
C GLN A 227 15.03 16.61 -1.76
N MET A 228 14.17 15.90 -1.02
CA MET A 228 14.22 14.45 -0.89
C MET A 228 13.78 13.74 -2.17
N PHE A 229 12.74 14.26 -2.81
CA PHE A 229 12.17 13.72 -4.06
C PHE A 229 12.29 14.77 -5.17
N ALA A 230 13.54 15.14 -5.48
CA ALA A 230 13.82 16.06 -6.57
C ALA A 230 13.36 15.50 -7.93
N ALA A 231 13.50 14.19 -8.11
CA ALA A 231 12.85 13.42 -9.17
C ALA A 231 11.69 12.62 -8.54
N PRO A 232 10.44 12.79 -9.01
CA PRO A 232 9.33 12.03 -8.46
C PRO A 232 9.50 10.52 -8.71
N PRO A 233 9.21 9.66 -7.73
CA PRO A 233 9.25 8.21 -7.91
C PRO A 233 8.33 7.71 -9.03
N PRO A 234 8.68 6.64 -9.75
CA PRO A 234 7.76 6.00 -10.69
C PRO A 234 6.58 5.34 -9.95
N LEU A 235 5.39 5.40 -10.52
CA LEU A 235 4.24 4.62 -10.06
C LEU A 235 4.29 3.20 -10.59
N LEU A 236 3.83 2.24 -9.80
CA LEU A 236 3.79 0.82 -10.16
C LEU A 236 2.40 0.47 -10.71
N THR A 237 2.22 0.77 -12.00
CA THR A 237 0.98 0.58 -12.76
C THR A 237 0.79 -0.85 -13.25
N PRO A 238 -0.41 -1.25 -13.72
CA PRO A 238 -0.64 -2.60 -14.22
C PRO A 238 0.36 -3.00 -15.29
N LEU A 239 0.95 -4.19 -15.14
CA LEU A 239 1.81 -4.81 -16.13
C LEU A 239 0.96 -5.18 -17.33
N GLU A 240 1.24 -4.59 -18.49
CA GLU A 240 0.50 -4.90 -19.70
C GLU A 240 0.61 -6.40 -19.99
N ALA A 241 -0.54 -7.05 -20.17
CA ALA A 241 -0.55 -8.40 -20.72
C ALA A 241 -0.10 -8.30 -22.17
N GLU A 242 1.20 -8.49 -22.43
CA GLU A 242 1.75 -8.41 -23.78
C GLU A 242 0.85 -9.18 -24.75
N GLN A 243 0.18 -8.46 -25.65
CA GLN A 243 -0.29 -9.05 -26.90
C GLN A 243 0.96 -9.25 -27.75
N ILE A 244 1.74 -10.30 -27.45
CA ILE A 244 2.87 -10.67 -28.31
C ILE A 244 2.28 -11.23 -29.61
N GLU A 245 1.95 -10.35 -30.54
CA GLU A 245 1.96 -10.68 -31.96
C GLU A 245 3.43 -10.82 -32.39
N SER A 246 3.84 -12.06 -32.55
CA SER A 246 4.95 -12.50 -33.42
C SER A 246 6.22 -11.62 -33.44
N SER A 247 7.23 -12.01 -32.66
CA SER A 247 8.57 -12.26 -33.23
C SER A 247 9.51 -12.85 -32.18
N THR A 248 10.12 -13.98 -32.55
CA THR A 248 11.22 -14.68 -31.87
C THR A 248 10.91 -15.38 -30.52
N GLY A 249 10.56 -16.68 -30.63
CA GLY A 249 10.62 -17.64 -29.53
C GLY A 249 9.35 -17.75 -28.66
N SER A 250 8.31 -18.43 -29.16
CA SER A 250 7.13 -18.76 -28.35
C SER A 250 7.50 -19.74 -27.22
N SER A 251 7.79 -19.21 -26.04
CA SER A 251 7.86 -20.02 -24.81
C SER A 251 6.44 -20.46 -24.45
N SER A 252 6.23 -21.76 -24.24
CA SER A 252 4.95 -22.31 -23.79
C SER A 252 4.70 -22.14 -22.28
N LYS A 253 5.59 -21.44 -21.56
CA LYS A 253 5.54 -21.29 -20.09
C LYS A 253 5.16 -19.87 -19.70
N ALA A 254 4.56 -19.73 -18.53
CA ALA A 254 4.24 -18.45 -17.91
C ALA A 254 5.52 -17.67 -17.60
N ARG A 255 5.52 -16.38 -17.92
CA ARG A 255 6.64 -15.48 -17.64
C ARG A 255 6.31 -14.62 -16.43
N VAL A 256 7.25 -14.52 -15.50
CA VAL A 256 7.16 -13.57 -14.38
C VAL A 256 7.77 -12.25 -14.84
N ALA A 257 7.03 -11.16 -14.68
CA ALA A 257 7.51 -9.80 -14.87
C ALA A 257 7.42 -9.04 -13.54
N THR A 258 8.37 -8.14 -13.31
CA THR A 258 8.39 -7.30 -12.11
C THR A 258 8.64 -5.85 -12.46
N GLN A 259 8.00 -4.95 -11.71
CA GLN A 259 8.38 -3.55 -11.59
C GLN A 259 8.71 -3.30 -10.13
N MET A 260 9.79 -2.59 -9.84
CA MET A 260 10.23 -2.36 -8.46
C MET A 260 10.64 -0.91 -8.28
N HIS A 261 10.29 -0.36 -7.12
CA HIS A 261 10.88 0.87 -6.64
C HIS A 261 11.32 0.71 -5.17
N ARG A 262 12.48 1.28 -4.86
CA ARG A 262 13.14 1.19 -3.57
C ARG A 262 13.07 2.54 -2.87
N PHE A 263 12.65 2.52 -1.61
CA PHE A 263 12.77 3.67 -0.72
C PHE A 263 13.74 3.36 0.41
N THR A 264 14.47 4.36 0.85
CA THR A 264 15.09 4.35 2.19
C THR A 264 14.01 4.46 3.26
N LYS A 265 14.32 4.04 4.48
CA LYS A 265 13.41 4.16 5.62
C LYS A 265 13.11 5.62 5.97
N LEU A 266 14.07 6.52 5.74
CA LEU A 266 13.87 7.96 5.89
C LEU A 266 12.86 8.52 4.87
N GLU A 267 12.92 8.07 3.62
CA GLU A 267 11.95 8.43 2.57
C GLU A 267 10.56 7.89 2.91
N ALA A 268 10.45 6.61 3.24
CA ALA A 268 9.19 5.99 3.65
C ALA A 268 8.56 6.72 4.85
N LEU A 269 9.35 7.04 5.88
CA LEU A 269 8.91 7.84 7.02
C LEU A 269 8.36 9.20 6.58
N THR A 270 9.05 9.89 5.68
CA THR A 270 8.65 11.22 5.19
C THR A 270 7.33 11.15 4.43
N LEU A 271 7.14 10.13 3.59
CA LEU A 271 5.87 9.88 2.89
C LEU A 271 4.73 9.57 3.88
N VAL A 272 4.97 8.74 4.89
CA VAL A 272 3.98 8.42 5.94
C VAL A 272 3.63 9.66 6.78
N CYS A 273 4.60 10.55 7.06
CA CYS A 273 4.33 11.86 7.69
C CYS A 273 3.40 12.70 6.81
N GLY A 274 3.65 12.80 5.50
CA GLY A 274 2.75 13.52 4.59
C GLY A 274 1.35 12.89 4.49
N CYS A 275 1.23 11.56 4.56
CA CYS A 275 -0.06 10.88 4.70
C CYS A 275 -0.79 11.27 6.00
N PHE A 276 -0.07 11.41 7.12
CA PHE A 276 -0.64 11.89 8.38
C PHE A 276 -1.23 13.30 8.25
N PHE A 277 -0.53 14.21 7.57
CA PHE A 277 -1.03 15.56 7.31
C PHE A 277 -2.09 15.64 6.19
N GLY A 278 -2.26 14.55 5.41
CA GLY A 278 -3.26 14.45 4.36
C GLY A 278 -2.98 15.39 3.17
N ILE A 279 -1.71 15.60 2.83
CA ILE A 279 -1.30 16.58 1.82
C ILE A 279 -1.18 16.02 0.40
N PHE A 280 -1.09 14.70 0.24
CA PHE A 280 -0.84 14.09 -1.07
C PHE A 280 -2.04 14.25 -2.02
N PRO A 281 -1.79 14.59 -3.30
CA PRO A 281 -2.80 14.56 -4.34
C PRO A 281 -3.23 13.13 -4.67
N ASP A 282 -4.35 13.03 -5.39
CA ASP A 282 -4.79 11.77 -6.01
C ASP A 282 -3.79 11.34 -7.09
N GLN A 283 -3.53 10.04 -7.15
CA GLN A 283 -2.63 9.42 -8.11
C GLN A 283 -3.37 8.84 -9.32
N ASP A 284 -4.71 8.88 -9.35
CA ASP A 284 -5.50 8.38 -10.47
C ASP A 284 -5.07 9.00 -11.81
N ILE A 285 -4.91 8.14 -12.83
CA ILE A 285 -4.45 8.52 -14.18
C ILE A 285 -5.57 8.27 -15.18
N VAL A 286 -5.98 9.29 -15.91
CA VAL A 286 -6.92 9.18 -17.03
C VAL A 286 -6.16 8.78 -18.29
N LYS A 287 -6.50 7.63 -18.89
CA LYS A 287 -5.96 7.20 -20.19
C LYS A 287 -6.58 8.08 -21.27
N SER A 288 -5.77 8.81 -22.04
CA SER A 288 -6.30 9.71 -23.07
C SER A 288 -7.01 8.91 -24.17
N VAL A 289 -8.29 9.23 -24.41
CA VAL A 289 -9.01 8.73 -25.59
C VAL A 289 -8.43 9.40 -26.82
N GLN A 290 -7.91 8.60 -27.77
CA GLN A 290 -7.52 9.12 -29.09
C GLN A 290 -8.69 9.91 -29.69
N SER A 291 -8.46 11.20 -29.93
CA SER A 291 -9.43 12.14 -30.50
C SER A 291 -9.63 11.90 -32.01
N ASN A 292 -10.12 10.72 -32.38
CA ASN A 292 -10.56 10.45 -33.74
C ASN A 292 -12.10 10.49 -33.84
N GLY A 293 -12.62 11.64 -34.26
CA GLY A 293 -13.84 11.73 -35.08
C GLY A 293 -15.10 12.30 -34.42
N SER A 294 -15.40 13.57 -34.76
CA SER A 294 -16.70 14.28 -34.89
C SER A 294 -17.82 14.07 -33.83
N PRO A 295 -18.44 15.15 -33.33
CA PRO A 295 -19.53 15.07 -32.36
C PRO A 295 -20.89 14.84 -33.04
N GLN A 296 -21.30 13.58 -33.21
CA GLN A 296 -22.72 13.27 -33.44
C GLN A 296 -23.18 12.01 -32.70
N SER A 297 -24.07 12.25 -31.71
CA SER A 297 -25.19 11.39 -31.32
C SER A 297 -24.91 9.90 -31.15
N LYS A 298 -24.66 9.45 -29.90
CA LYS A 298 -25.03 8.09 -29.49
C LYS A 298 -25.74 8.08 -28.14
N LYS A 299 -26.98 7.61 -28.19
CA LYS A 299 -27.92 7.38 -27.08
C LYS A 299 -27.35 6.39 -26.06
N ALA A 300 -27.80 6.59 -24.82
CA ALA A 300 -27.55 5.78 -23.63
C ALA A 300 -27.61 4.26 -23.89
N GLY A 301 -26.44 3.63 -23.78
CA GLY A 301 -26.28 2.22 -23.50
C GLY A 301 -25.15 2.10 -22.47
N ARG A 302 -25.42 1.46 -21.33
CA ARG A 302 -24.43 1.15 -20.28
C ARG A 302 -23.17 0.53 -20.91
N ARG A 303 -22.11 1.33 -21.05
CA ARG A 303 -20.73 0.87 -21.18
C ARG A 303 -20.11 0.96 -19.79
N ASN A 304 -19.26 0.00 -19.43
CA ASN A 304 -18.54 0.02 -18.15
C ASN A 304 -17.52 1.16 -18.19
N ASP A 305 -17.74 2.22 -17.40
CA ASP A 305 -16.89 3.43 -17.32
C ASP A 305 -15.51 3.21 -16.64
N ASN A 306 -15.08 1.97 -16.39
CA ASN A 306 -13.91 1.67 -15.54
C ASN A 306 -12.59 1.38 -16.27
N ASP A 307 -12.56 1.28 -17.61
CA ASP A 307 -11.34 0.90 -18.34
C ASP A 307 -10.43 2.10 -18.68
N ASP A 308 -10.95 3.32 -18.54
CA ASP A 308 -10.29 4.58 -18.95
C ASP A 308 -9.44 5.23 -17.83
N VAL A 309 -9.42 4.66 -16.62
CA VAL A 309 -8.67 5.23 -15.47
C VAL A 309 -7.82 4.15 -14.80
N ILE A 310 -6.54 4.46 -14.55
CA ILE A 310 -5.70 3.67 -13.64
C ILE A 310 -5.95 4.20 -12.23
N GLU A 311 -6.64 3.39 -11.43
CA GLU A 311 -7.08 3.77 -10.08
C GLU A 311 -6.01 3.42 -9.03
N PHE A 312 -5.84 4.29 -8.04
CA PHE A 312 -4.96 4.10 -6.88
C PHE A 312 -5.74 4.12 -5.54
N PRO A 313 -5.18 3.51 -4.49
CA PRO A 313 -5.74 3.63 -3.14
C PRO A 313 -5.67 5.07 -2.61
N TYR A 314 -6.53 5.39 -1.63
CA TYR A 314 -6.39 6.65 -0.90
C TYR A 314 -5.16 6.63 0.01
N PHE A 315 -4.33 7.68 -0.05
CA PHE A 315 -3.16 7.86 0.83
C PHE A 315 -3.32 9.09 1.75
N THR A 316 -4.31 9.06 2.64
CA THR A 316 -4.54 10.13 3.62
C THR A 316 -5.13 9.63 4.94
N ALA A 317 -4.45 9.89 6.06
CA ALA A 317 -4.90 9.49 7.40
C ALA A 317 -6.06 10.34 7.93
N VAL A 318 -6.37 11.48 7.29
CA VAL A 318 -7.45 12.39 7.68
C VAL A 318 -8.81 11.69 7.70
N ARG A 319 -8.97 10.66 6.85
CA ARG A 319 -10.14 9.79 6.81
C ARG A 319 -10.34 8.99 8.10
N MET A 320 -9.29 8.78 8.90
CA MET A 320 -9.36 8.18 10.23
C MET A 320 -9.63 9.18 11.35
N PHE A 321 -9.36 10.47 11.17
CA PHE A 321 -9.41 11.44 12.26
C PHE A 321 -10.82 11.76 12.78
N SER A 322 -11.86 11.43 12.01
CA SER A 322 -13.25 11.59 12.45
C SER A 322 -14.13 10.37 12.22
N ALA A 323 -15.15 10.25 13.07
CA ALA A 323 -16.33 9.41 12.87
C ALA A 323 -17.59 10.11 13.45
N PRO A 324 -18.81 9.74 13.01
CA PRO A 324 -20.04 10.24 13.62
C PRO A 324 -20.03 10.04 15.14
N GLY A 325 -20.31 11.09 15.92
CA GLY A 325 -20.16 11.06 17.38
C GLY A 325 -21.09 10.07 18.09
N ASN A 326 -22.19 9.67 17.47
CA ASN A 326 -23.08 8.62 17.96
C ASN A 326 -22.52 7.19 17.78
N MET A 327 -21.46 7.02 16.97
CA MET A 327 -20.80 5.73 16.73
C MET A 327 -19.55 5.58 17.61
N THR A 328 -19.74 5.53 18.94
CA THR A 328 -18.64 5.47 19.93
C THR A 328 -17.65 4.33 19.67
N LYS A 329 -18.14 3.15 19.26
CA LYS A 329 -17.29 2.00 18.89
C LYS A 329 -16.37 2.30 17.70
N LEU A 330 -16.87 3.01 16.69
CA LEU A 330 -16.09 3.38 15.50
C LEU A 330 -15.05 4.46 15.84
N VAL A 331 -15.40 5.41 16.72
CA VAL A 331 -14.45 6.40 17.24
C VAL A 331 -13.30 5.71 17.95
N ALA A 332 -13.61 4.78 18.87
CA ALA A 332 -12.61 4.01 19.60
C ALA A 332 -11.73 3.17 18.67
N LEU A 333 -12.32 2.47 17.70
CA LEU A 333 -11.58 1.68 16.70
C LEU A 333 -10.60 2.55 15.92
N LYS A 334 -11.07 3.66 15.34
CA LYS A 334 -10.21 4.57 14.58
C LYS A 334 -9.11 5.18 15.46
N ALA A 335 -9.40 5.47 16.72
CA ALA A 335 -8.38 5.95 17.67
C ALA A 335 -7.29 4.90 17.95
N GLN A 336 -7.65 3.62 18.11
CA GLN A 336 -6.68 2.52 18.25
C GLN A 336 -5.79 2.36 17.01
N LYS A 337 -6.36 2.56 15.81
CA LYS A 337 -5.59 2.58 14.56
C LYS A 337 -4.61 3.76 14.52
N ILE A 338 -5.07 4.96 14.86
CA ILE A 338 -4.23 6.17 14.95
C ILE A 338 -3.12 5.96 15.99
N ARG A 339 -3.41 5.29 17.12
CA ARG A 339 -2.40 4.98 18.16
C ARG A 339 -1.23 4.16 17.62
N CYS A 340 -1.47 3.27 16.65
CA CYS A 340 -0.40 2.51 15.98
C CYS A 340 0.49 3.44 15.12
N LEU A 341 -0.10 4.37 14.37
CA LEU A 341 0.67 5.38 13.62
C LEU A 341 1.47 6.30 14.55
N LEU A 342 0.87 6.72 15.67
CA LEU A 342 1.58 7.50 16.68
C LEU A 342 2.75 6.71 17.28
N GLN A 343 2.60 5.41 17.50
CA GLN A 343 3.70 4.54 17.96
C GLN A 343 4.86 4.53 16.97
N TYR A 344 4.57 4.39 15.69
CA TYR A 344 5.58 4.46 14.63
C TYR A 344 6.36 5.78 14.68
N PHE A 345 5.67 6.93 14.73
CA PHE A 345 6.35 8.22 14.81
C PHE A 345 7.14 8.40 16.12
N LEU A 346 6.58 7.97 17.26
CA LEU A 346 7.25 8.03 18.57
C LEU A 346 8.55 7.22 18.62
N ARG A 347 8.70 6.21 17.75
CA ARG A 347 9.90 5.38 17.62
C ARG A 347 10.86 5.87 16.54
N VAL A 348 10.38 6.14 15.33
CA VAL A 348 11.26 6.39 14.17
C VAL A 348 11.74 7.83 14.10
N ILE A 349 10.92 8.83 14.49
CA ILE A 349 11.34 10.23 14.42
C ILE A 349 12.54 10.54 15.33
N PRO A 350 12.62 10.05 16.59
CA PRO A 350 13.84 10.19 17.38
C PRO A 350 15.08 9.59 16.69
N ARG A 351 14.95 8.45 16.01
CA ARG A 351 16.05 7.86 15.23
C ARG A 351 16.40 8.69 13.99
N ALA A 352 15.42 9.33 13.34
CA ALA A 352 15.71 10.26 12.24
C ALA A 352 16.54 11.49 12.69
N LEU A 353 16.45 11.87 13.98
CA LEU A 353 17.27 12.92 14.58
C LEU A 353 18.67 12.42 14.98
N SER A 354 18.78 11.24 15.59
CA SER A 354 20.06 10.73 16.14
C SER A 354 20.86 9.85 15.18
N GLU A 355 20.19 9.14 14.28
CA GLU A 355 20.71 8.05 13.43
C GLU A 355 20.32 8.25 11.95
N ARG A 356 20.27 9.50 11.49
CA ARG A 356 19.76 9.83 10.15
C ARG A 356 20.41 9.03 9.02
N THR A 357 21.73 8.86 9.06
CA THR A 357 22.48 8.08 8.06
C THR A 357 22.04 6.61 8.06
N ALA A 358 21.78 6.03 9.22
CA ALA A 358 21.32 4.63 9.31
C ALA A 358 19.95 4.46 8.65
N LEU A 359 19.03 5.40 8.85
CA LEU A 359 17.71 5.39 8.20
C LEU A 359 17.79 5.67 6.69
N SER A 360 18.83 6.36 6.24
CA SER A 360 19.11 6.56 4.81
C SER A 360 19.80 5.35 4.17
N THR A 361 20.38 4.43 4.95
CA THR A 361 20.97 3.19 4.43
C THR A 361 20.05 1.98 4.57
N GLU A 362 19.09 2.02 5.50
CA GLU A 362 18.06 1.00 5.66
C GLU A 362 16.99 1.18 4.58
N ILE A 363 16.69 0.12 3.83
CA ILE A 363 15.83 0.19 2.63
C ILE A 363 14.60 -0.72 2.73
N ILE A 364 13.60 -0.37 1.93
CA ILE A 364 12.37 -1.13 1.73
C ILE A 364 12.09 -1.19 0.23
N ASP A 365 12.02 -2.39 -0.31
CA ASP A 365 11.73 -2.63 -1.72
C ASP A 365 10.23 -2.88 -1.92
N PHE A 366 9.61 -2.13 -2.84
CA PHE A 366 8.22 -2.29 -3.24
C PHE A 366 8.18 -2.84 -4.67
N THR A 367 7.73 -4.08 -4.82
CA THR A 367 7.75 -4.80 -6.09
C THR A 367 6.34 -5.20 -6.51
N ARG A 368 5.93 -4.80 -7.72
CA ARG A 368 4.76 -5.33 -8.41
C ARG A 368 5.19 -6.57 -9.18
N VAL A 369 4.49 -7.68 -8.98
CA VAL A 369 4.81 -8.97 -9.62
C VAL A 369 3.63 -9.38 -10.50
N GLY A 370 3.88 -9.65 -11.77
CA GLY A 370 2.87 -10.13 -12.72
C GLY A 370 3.27 -11.48 -13.31
N VAL A 371 2.28 -12.33 -13.55
CA VAL A 371 2.46 -13.58 -14.28
C VAL A 371 1.72 -13.51 -15.61
N HIS A 372 2.48 -13.41 -16.70
CA HIS A 372 1.94 -13.40 -18.04
C HIS A 372 1.79 -14.83 -18.55
N LEU A 373 0.56 -15.17 -18.93
CA LEU A 373 0.21 -16.46 -19.48
C LEU A 373 0.19 -16.34 -21.01
N PRO A 374 0.87 -17.22 -21.78
CA PRO A 374 0.75 -17.22 -23.22
C PRO A 374 -0.70 -17.48 -23.66
N LEU A 375 -1.11 -16.89 -24.79
CA LEU A 375 -2.41 -17.11 -25.41
C LEU A 375 -2.58 -18.61 -25.74
N ALA A 376 -3.36 -19.32 -24.93
CA ALA A 376 -3.55 -20.76 -25.11
C ALA A 376 -4.33 -21.05 -26.40
N GLN A 377 -3.69 -21.74 -27.35
CA GLN A 377 -4.38 -22.37 -28.48
C GLN A 377 -5.13 -23.61 -27.98
N GLY A 378 -6.37 -23.42 -27.53
CA GLY A 378 -7.41 -24.46 -27.57
C GLY A 378 -7.35 -25.62 -26.57
N SER A 379 -6.37 -25.73 -25.65
CA SER A 379 -6.40 -26.77 -24.60
C SER A 379 -6.30 -26.19 -23.19
N ASN A 380 -7.25 -26.61 -22.35
CA ASN A 380 -7.43 -26.18 -20.97
C ASN A 380 -7.34 -27.42 -20.05
N GLY A 381 -6.46 -28.38 -20.31
CA GLY A 381 -6.29 -29.54 -19.42
C GLY A 381 -5.56 -29.20 -18.12
N PRO A 382 -5.67 -30.00 -17.05
CA PRO A 382 -4.77 -29.90 -15.88
C PRO A 382 -3.29 -30.06 -16.27
N GLN A 383 -2.98 -30.91 -17.25
CA GLN A 383 -1.61 -31.06 -17.74
C GLN A 383 -1.10 -29.80 -18.45
N ASP A 384 -1.95 -29.12 -19.22
CA ASP A 384 -1.61 -27.85 -19.85
C ASP A 384 -1.37 -26.77 -18.80
N LEU A 385 -2.20 -26.73 -17.74
CA LEU A 385 -1.99 -25.84 -16.60
C LEU A 385 -0.62 -26.05 -15.96
N LEU A 386 -0.28 -27.31 -15.65
CA LEU A 386 0.97 -27.63 -14.98
C LEU A 386 2.16 -27.30 -15.87
N LYS A 387 2.07 -27.61 -17.17
CA LYS A 387 3.10 -27.23 -18.15
C LYS A 387 3.25 -25.72 -18.28
N LEU A 388 2.14 -24.98 -18.19
CA LEU A 388 2.11 -23.53 -18.29
C LEU A 388 2.74 -22.86 -17.07
N LEU A 389 2.40 -23.32 -15.87
CA LEU A 389 2.76 -22.64 -14.61
C LEU A 389 4.03 -23.18 -13.96
N THR A 390 4.53 -24.36 -14.35
CA THR A 390 5.75 -24.91 -13.77
C THR A 390 7.00 -24.14 -14.22
N THR A 391 7.94 -23.98 -13.30
CA THR A 391 9.27 -23.42 -13.56
C THR A 391 10.26 -24.46 -14.09
N GLN A 392 10.00 -25.76 -13.93
CA GLN A 392 10.92 -26.86 -14.28
C GLN A 392 10.63 -27.49 -15.64
N ASP A 393 11.60 -28.21 -16.20
CA ASP A 393 11.46 -29.01 -17.44
C ASP A 393 11.04 -30.47 -17.17
N LEU A 394 11.26 -30.98 -15.95
CA LEU A 394 10.79 -32.28 -15.49
C LEU A 394 9.43 -32.18 -14.78
N HIS A 395 8.81 -33.33 -14.52
CA HIS A 395 7.53 -33.43 -13.82
C HIS A 395 7.55 -32.62 -12.51
N PRO A 396 6.70 -31.58 -12.36
CA PRO A 396 6.64 -30.83 -11.11
C PRO A 396 6.23 -31.76 -9.97
N GLN A 397 6.65 -31.42 -8.76
CA GLN A 397 6.32 -32.16 -7.54
C GLN A 397 5.48 -31.31 -6.62
N LEU A 398 4.63 -31.97 -5.84
CA LEU A 398 3.88 -31.37 -4.76
C LEU A 398 4.83 -31.11 -3.59
N TYR A 399 4.94 -29.86 -3.16
CA TYR A 399 5.79 -29.47 -2.03
C TYR A 399 5.07 -29.72 -0.71
N ALA A 400 5.86 -29.79 0.37
CA ALA A 400 5.33 -29.99 1.71
C ALA A 400 4.29 -28.92 2.07
N ALA A 401 3.25 -29.32 2.80
CA ALA A 401 2.30 -28.43 3.44
C ALA A 401 2.10 -28.85 4.89
N ARG A 402 1.96 -27.88 5.78
CA ARG A 402 1.67 -28.12 7.20
C ARG A 402 0.76 -27.04 7.78
N CYS A 403 0.03 -27.41 8.84
CA CYS A 403 -0.78 -26.46 9.60
C CYS A 403 -0.03 -25.99 10.86
N VAL A 404 -0.22 -24.73 11.24
CA VAL A 404 0.32 -24.11 12.46
C VAL A 404 -0.82 -23.47 13.23
N SER A 405 -0.86 -23.60 14.56
CA SER A 405 -1.99 -23.08 15.38
C SER A 405 -1.56 -22.25 16.59
N ASP A 406 -0.26 -22.13 16.82
CA ASP A 406 0.38 -21.47 17.96
C ASP A 406 1.13 -20.18 17.58
N ALA A 407 1.06 -19.77 16.31
CA ALA A 407 1.64 -18.54 15.80
C ALA A 407 0.66 -17.82 14.87
N LEU A 408 0.87 -16.52 14.64
CA LEU A 408 0.21 -15.77 13.57
C LEU A 408 1.15 -15.64 12.36
N ILE A 409 0.62 -15.18 11.22
CA ILE A 409 1.42 -15.04 9.98
C ILE A 409 2.57 -14.06 10.19
N GLU A 410 2.32 -12.95 10.89
CA GLU A 410 3.31 -11.91 11.21
C GLU A 410 4.36 -12.33 12.25
N ASP A 411 4.24 -13.53 12.84
CA ASP A 411 5.20 -14.08 13.78
C ASP A 411 6.17 -15.08 13.11
N LEU A 412 6.02 -15.34 11.80
CA LEU A 412 6.82 -16.31 11.04
C LEU A 412 7.90 -15.59 10.19
N ASP A 413 9.09 -15.42 10.76
CA ASP A 413 10.27 -14.88 10.05
C ASP A 413 10.75 -15.81 8.91
N GLU A 414 11.44 -15.28 7.90
CA GLU A 414 11.95 -16.04 6.73
C GLU A 414 10.85 -16.76 5.92
N HIS A 415 9.64 -16.23 5.94
CA HIS A 415 8.52 -16.69 5.11
C HIS A 415 8.05 -15.58 4.17
N LEU A 416 7.42 -15.97 3.07
CA LEU A 416 6.50 -15.08 2.36
C LEU A 416 5.24 -14.93 3.22
N GLN A 417 5.14 -13.84 3.96
CA GLN A 417 4.01 -13.56 4.84
C GLN A 417 2.85 -13.01 4.01
N ILE A 418 1.79 -13.81 3.85
CA ILE A 418 0.69 -13.45 2.97
C ILE A 418 -0.24 -12.44 3.63
N ASP A 419 -0.39 -11.31 2.96
CA ASP A 419 -1.42 -10.32 3.19
C ASP A 419 -2.67 -10.68 2.37
N PHE A 420 -3.80 -10.83 3.07
CA PHE A 420 -5.11 -11.13 2.48
C PHE A 420 -5.73 -9.87 1.90
N ALA A 421 -5.04 -9.34 0.90
CA ALA A 421 -5.21 -7.98 0.44
C ALA A 421 -6.57 -7.70 -0.22
N ASN A 422 -6.91 -6.43 -0.28
CA ASN A 422 -7.81 -5.91 -1.29
C ASN A 422 -7.05 -5.69 -2.61
N LYS A 423 -7.75 -5.61 -3.75
CA LYS A 423 -7.14 -5.26 -5.04
C LYS A 423 -6.48 -3.86 -5.01
N PHE A 424 -6.91 -3.01 -4.08
CA PHE A 424 -6.24 -1.77 -3.70
C PHE A 424 -5.43 -2.02 -2.44
N ALA A 425 -4.10 -1.93 -2.51
CA ALA A 425 -3.22 -2.21 -1.38
C ALA A 425 -3.65 -1.43 -0.12
N GLY A 426 -3.66 -2.10 1.03
CA GLY A 426 -4.06 -1.55 2.32
C GLY A 426 -5.57 -1.45 2.53
N GLY A 427 -6.39 -1.75 1.53
CA GLY A 427 -7.85 -1.84 1.64
C GLY A 427 -8.48 -0.67 2.40
N GLY A 428 -9.08 -0.96 3.56
CA GLY A 428 -9.72 0.01 4.43
C GLY A 428 -8.81 0.63 5.50
N VAL A 429 -7.48 0.52 5.42
CA VAL A 429 -6.55 0.85 6.52
C VAL A 429 -6.62 2.31 6.91
N LEU A 430 -6.78 3.24 5.97
CA LEU A 430 -6.96 4.66 6.26
C LEU A 430 -8.43 5.05 6.48
N ASN A 431 -9.33 4.09 6.66
CA ASN A 431 -10.74 4.32 6.97
C ASN A 431 -11.22 3.42 8.14
N SER A 432 -12.26 2.60 7.93
CA SER A 432 -12.87 1.76 8.97
C SER A 432 -12.48 0.28 8.89
N GLY A 433 -11.75 -0.15 7.87
CA GLY A 433 -11.26 -1.53 7.76
C GLY A 433 -10.29 -1.85 8.90
N CYS A 434 -10.36 -3.05 9.45
CA CYS A 434 -9.50 -3.48 10.56
C CYS A 434 -9.46 -5.01 10.65
N VAL A 435 -9.39 -5.69 9.50
CA VAL A 435 -9.19 -7.13 9.40
C VAL A 435 -7.71 -7.41 9.13
N GLN A 436 -7.34 -8.60 8.65
CA GLN A 436 -5.95 -9.03 8.56
C GLN A 436 -5.02 -8.05 7.79
N GLU A 437 -5.41 -7.60 6.60
CA GLU A 437 -4.63 -6.62 5.81
C GLU A 437 -4.41 -5.32 6.57
N GLU A 438 -5.49 -4.68 7.03
CA GLU A 438 -5.37 -3.39 7.70
C GLU A 438 -4.62 -3.50 9.03
N ILE A 439 -4.81 -4.60 9.77
CA ILE A 439 -4.04 -4.86 10.99
C ILE A 439 -2.56 -4.91 10.64
N ARG A 440 -2.15 -5.68 9.62
CA ARG A 440 -0.74 -5.78 9.27
C ARG A 440 -0.14 -4.42 8.88
N PHE A 441 -0.87 -3.61 8.11
CA PHE A 441 -0.46 -2.25 7.75
C PHE A 441 -0.36 -1.31 8.97
N LEU A 442 -1.15 -1.52 10.02
CA LEU A 442 -1.03 -0.77 11.27
C LEU A 442 0.17 -1.23 12.12
N LEU A 443 0.47 -2.53 12.10
CA LEU A 443 1.65 -3.06 12.80
C LEU A 443 2.94 -2.56 12.15
N SER A 444 2.96 -2.44 10.81
CA SER A 444 4.10 -1.96 10.01
C SER A 444 3.70 -0.77 9.13
N PRO A 445 3.58 0.47 9.67
CA PRO A 445 3.07 1.62 8.91
C PRO A 445 3.85 2.03 7.67
N GLU A 446 5.08 1.55 7.49
CA GLU A 446 5.85 1.68 6.24
C GLU A 446 5.10 1.08 5.04
N LEU A 447 4.25 0.06 5.27
CA LEU A 447 3.37 -0.53 4.27
C LEU A 447 2.38 0.47 3.68
N LEU A 448 2.04 1.56 4.37
CA LEU A 448 1.11 2.56 3.84
C LEU A 448 1.63 3.21 2.55
N VAL A 449 2.95 3.24 2.32
CA VAL A 449 3.54 3.76 1.07
C VAL A 449 3.04 2.97 -0.15
N SER A 450 2.66 1.70 0.03
CA SER A 450 2.04 0.89 -1.02
C SER A 450 0.72 1.49 -1.53
N CYS A 451 -0.04 2.20 -0.67
CA CYS A 451 -1.27 2.90 -1.05
C CYS A 451 -1.02 4.09 -1.97
N LEU A 452 0.19 4.66 -1.95
CA LEU A 452 0.60 5.77 -2.82
C LEU A 452 1.22 5.26 -4.13
N LEU A 453 1.88 4.10 -4.08
CA LEU A 453 2.77 3.63 -5.13
C LEU A 453 2.13 2.61 -6.10
N PHE A 454 1.31 1.69 -5.59
CA PHE A 454 0.71 0.64 -6.40
C PHE A 454 -0.66 1.04 -6.91
N ALA A 455 -0.84 1.00 -8.22
CA ALA A 455 -2.17 1.00 -8.81
C ALA A 455 -2.92 -0.28 -8.41
N LYS A 456 -4.25 -0.25 -8.54
CA LYS A 456 -5.13 -1.42 -8.44
C LYS A 456 -4.52 -2.67 -9.12
N LEU A 457 -4.54 -3.80 -8.43
CA LEU A 457 -4.03 -5.08 -8.92
C LEU A 457 -4.96 -5.71 -9.97
N GLU A 458 -4.37 -6.20 -11.05
CA GLU A 458 -5.04 -7.09 -12.00
C GLU A 458 -5.03 -8.54 -11.51
N ARG A 459 -5.88 -9.38 -12.12
CA ARG A 459 -6.09 -10.78 -11.70
C ARG A 459 -4.83 -11.66 -11.68
N HIS A 460 -3.81 -11.26 -12.41
CA HIS A 460 -2.56 -11.99 -12.61
C HIS A 460 -1.36 -11.34 -11.90
N GLU A 461 -1.63 -10.36 -11.04
CA GLU A 461 -0.62 -9.56 -10.37
C GLU A 461 -0.68 -9.71 -8.84
N ALA A 462 0.41 -9.37 -8.17
CA ALA A 462 0.51 -9.25 -6.73
C ALA A 462 1.44 -8.08 -6.40
N PHE A 463 1.40 -7.60 -5.17
CA PHE A 463 2.47 -6.74 -4.65
C PHE A 463 3.31 -7.49 -3.63
N VAL A 464 4.58 -7.10 -3.53
CA VAL A 464 5.53 -7.60 -2.57
C VAL A 464 6.27 -6.43 -1.95
N ILE A 465 6.41 -6.44 -0.63
CA ILE A 465 7.12 -5.41 0.12
C ILE A 465 8.15 -6.11 1.00
N HIS A 466 9.42 -5.75 0.84
CA HIS A 466 10.55 -6.42 1.49
C HIS A 466 11.37 -5.39 2.27
N GLY A 467 11.46 -5.57 3.59
CA GLY A 467 12.30 -4.74 4.46
C GLY A 467 11.55 -3.98 5.55
N THR A 468 10.21 -4.12 5.64
CA THR A 468 9.43 -3.39 6.65
C THR A 468 9.66 -3.90 8.06
N GLU A 469 9.61 -3.00 9.03
CA GLU A 469 9.70 -3.29 10.45
C GLU A 469 8.31 -3.32 11.12
N ARG A 470 8.13 -4.17 12.13
CA ARG A 470 6.94 -4.21 12.98
C ARG A 470 7.10 -3.29 14.19
N TYR A 471 6.15 -2.39 14.37
CA TYR A 471 6.16 -1.34 15.39
C TYR A 471 5.24 -1.61 16.57
N CYS A 472 4.16 -2.35 16.32
CA CYS A 472 3.10 -2.52 17.30
C CYS A 472 2.86 -3.99 17.63
N ALA A 473 2.64 -4.27 18.91
CA ALA A 473 1.89 -5.42 19.37
C ALA A 473 0.40 -5.08 19.29
N TYR A 474 -0.47 -6.09 19.27
CA TYR A 474 -1.91 -5.86 19.20
C TYR A 474 -2.70 -7.00 19.84
N GLN A 475 -3.98 -6.73 20.08
CA GLN A 475 -4.98 -7.72 20.48
C GLN A 475 -6.27 -7.48 19.71
N GLY A 476 -7.12 -8.51 19.64
CA GLY A 476 -8.42 -8.42 18.99
C GLY A 476 -8.35 -8.40 17.46
N TYR A 477 -9.51 -8.29 16.83
CA TYR A 477 -9.66 -8.36 15.38
C TYR A 477 -10.95 -7.64 14.96
N GLY A 478 -10.94 -6.95 13.81
CA GLY A 478 -12.10 -6.19 13.36
C GLY A 478 -12.48 -5.11 14.37
N GLY A 479 -13.74 -5.10 14.79
CA GLY A 479 -14.25 -4.11 15.74
C GLY A 479 -13.70 -4.20 17.16
N SER A 480 -12.97 -5.27 17.52
CA SER A 480 -12.34 -5.45 18.83
C SER A 480 -10.84 -5.17 18.84
N PHE A 481 -10.27 -4.70 17.72
CA PHE A 481 -8.85 -4.39 17.62
C PHE A 481 -8.42 -3.33 18.65
N VAL A 482 -7.31 -3.61 19.33
CA VAL A 482 -6.68 -2.73 20.32
C VAL A 482 -5.17 -2.76 20.13
N TYR A 483 -4.55 -1.57 20.17
CA TYR A 483 -3.10 -1.43 20.23
C TYR A 483 -2.54 -2.10 21.49
N GLY A 484 -1.56 -2.99 21.33
CA GLY A 484 -1.03 -3.85 22.38
C GLY A 484 0.29 -3.37 23.01
N GLY A 485 0.86 -2.26 22.54
CA GLY A 485 2.16 -1.75 23.00
C GLY A 485 3.24 -1.73 21.92
N ASN A 486 4.43 -1.25 22.29
CA ASN A 486 5.60 -1.29 21.42
C ASN A 486 5.99 -2.74 21.12
N PHE A 487 6.36 -3.03 19.88
CA PHE A 487 6.92 -4.32 19.49
C PHE A 487 8.38 -4.15 19.08
N GLU A 488 9.28 -4.83 19.76
CA GLU A 488 10.70 -4.86 19.39
C GLU A 488 10.91 -5.92 18.32
N ASP A 489 11.08 -5.47 17.08
CA ASP A 489 11.28 -6.34 15.93
C ASP A 489 12.73 -6.83 15.86
N THR A 490 12.89 -8.13 16.13
CA THR A 490 14.17 -8.83 16.14
C THR A 490 14.50 -9.53 14.83
N THR A 491 13.68 -9.38 13.77
CA THR A 491 13.96 -9.96 12.45
C THR A 491 15.30 -9.44 11.94
N ALA A 492 16.12 -10.33 11.38
CA ALA A 492 17.50 -10.02 11.00
C ALA A 492 17.58 -8.93 9.91
N LEU A 493 18.65 -8.14 9.98
CA LEU A 493 19.07 -7.21 8.93
C LEU A 493 20.19 -7.85 8.11
N VAL A 494 20.06 -7.81 6.79
CA VAL A 494 21.09 -8.24 5.85
C VAL A 494 21.69 -7.04 5.14
N THR A 495 23.01 -7.06 4.96
CA THR A 495 23.73 -6.06 4.16
C THR A 495 23.75 -6.52 2.71
N LEU A 496 23.30 -5.66 1.81
CA LEU A 496 23.25 -5.91 0.37
C LEU A 496 24.58 -5.53 -0.31
N PRO A 497 24.83 -5.99 -1.56
CA PRO A 497 26.07 -5.68 -2.28
C PRO A 497 26.36 -4.19 -2.49
N ASP A 498 25.31 -3.36 -2.50
CA ASP A 498 25.39 -1.90 -2.61
C ASP A 498 25.67 -1.20 -1.26
N GLY A 499 25.81 -1.95 -0.17
CA GLY A 499 26.06 -1.44 1.18
C GLY A 499 24.80 -1.00 1.94
N CYS A 500 23.62 -1.04 1.30
CA CYS A 500 22.35 -0.84 1.99
C CYS A 500 22.04 -2.01 2.93
N VAL A 501 21.20 -1.77 3.93
CA VAL A 501 20.72 -2.81 4.83
C VAL A 501 19.22 -3.01 4.66
N ARG A 502 18.76 -4.27 4.66
CA ARG A 502 17.35 -4.61 4.48
C ARG A 502 16.94 -5.63 5.53
N ARG A 503 15.77 -5.46 6.12
CA ARG A 503 15.20 -6.44 7.06
C ARG A 503 14.69 -7.66 6.30
N GLN A 504 14.92 -8.85 6.83
CA GLN A 504 14.45 -10.13 6.25
C GLN A 504 12.96 -10.38 6.52
N CYS A 505 12.12 -9.40 6.20
CA CYS A 505 10.67 -9.48 6.29
C CYS A 505 10.08 -9.26 4.90
N VAL A 506 9.37 -10.26 4.37
CA VAL A 506 8.71 -10.22 3.05
C VAL A 506 7.21 -10.36 3.23
N ILE A 507 6.47 -9.35 2.82
CA ILE A 507 5.01 -9.30 2.87
C ILE A 507 4.48 -9.33 1.44
N VAL A 508 3.54 -10.23 1.15
CA VAL A 508 3.01 -10.45 -0.19
C VAL A 508 1.49 -10.25 -0.19
N GLY A 509 1.02 -9.24 -0.89
CA GLY A 509 -0.41 -8.96 -1.04
C GLY A 509 -1.03 -9.66 -2.25
N ILE A 510 -2.01 -10.52 -1.98
CA ILE A 510 -2.85 -11.15 -2.99
C ILE A 510 -4.33 -10.95 -2.68
N ASP A 511 -5.10 -10.42 -3.63
CA ASP A 511 -6.53 -10.19 -3.43
C ASP A 511 -7.39 -11.39 -3.86
N ALA A 512 -8.27 -11.86 -2.99
CA ALA A 512 -9.21 -12.94 -3.29
C ALA A 512 -10.47 -12.42 -4.00
N THR A 513 -11.17 -13.31 -4.70
CA THR A 513 -12.50 -12.98 -5.25
C THR A 513 -13.50 -12.79 -4.11
N ASP A 514 -14.27 -11.69 -4.14
CA ASP A 514 -15.34 -11.42 -3.17
C ASP A 514 -16.65 -12.13 -3.57
N TYR A 515 -17.10 -13.06 -2.74
CA TYR A 515 -18.38 -13.78 -2.89
C TYR A 515 -19.49 -13.27 -1.96
N SER A 516 -19.27 -12.17 -1.22
CA SER A 516 -20.24 -11.60 -0.28
C SER A 516 -21.54 -11.14 -0.95
N SER A 517 -21.45 -10.68 -2.20
CA SER A 517 -22.55 -10.18 -3.02
C SER A 517 -22.90 -11.08 -4.22
N ALA A 518 -22.21 -12.22 -4.35
CA ALA A 518 -22.37 -13.16 -5.46
C ALA A 518 -22.99 -14.51 -5.01
N ARG A 519 -23.31 -15.37 -5.99
CA ARG A 519 -23.65 -16.77 -5.71
C ARG A 519 -22.40 -17.50 -5.24
N MET A 520 -22.37 -17.89 -3.97
CA MET A 520 -21.21 -18.52 -3.32
C MET A 520 -20.76 -19.78 -4.06
N GLU A 521 -21.65 -20.47 -4.76
CA GLU A 521 -21.34 -21.68 -5.53
C GLU A 521 -20.41 -21.42 -6.73
N LYS A 522 -20.29 -20.16 -7.18
CA LYS A 522 -19.39 -19.80 -8.28
C LYS A 522 -17.92 -20.08 -7.96
N GLN A 523 -17.53 -20.07 -6.68
CA GLN A 523 -16.15 -20.31 -6.27
C GLN A 523 -15.63 -21.70 -6.69
N TYR A 524 -16.52 -22.68 -6.85
CA TYR A 524 -16.19 -24.03 -7.31
C TYR A 524 -16.11 -24.14 -8.83
N SER A 525 -16.42 -23.07 -9.57
CA SER A 525 -16.33 -23.08 -11.01
C SER A 525 -14.88 -22.98 -11.44
N ARG A 526 -14.56 -23.69 -12.53
CA ARG A 526 -13.22 -23.74 -13.11
C ARG A 526 -12.58 -22.37 -13.30
N GLY A 527 -13.35 -21.37 -13.75
CA GLY A 527 -12.84 -20.01 -13.97
C GLY A 527 -12.42 -19.29 -12.69
N HIS A 528 -13.12 -19.51 -11.57
CA HIS A 528 -12.78 -18.90 -10.29
C HIS A 528 -11.60 -19.60 -9.61
N VAL A 529 -11.57 -20.94 -9.69
CA VAL A 529 -10.41 -21.74 -9.24
C VAL A 529 -9.16 -21.30 -10.00
N TRP A 530 -9.25 -21.18 -11.32
CA TRP A 530 -8.15 -20.70 -12.16
C TRP A 530 -7.68 -19.31 -11.76
N ARG A 531 -8.61 -18.35 -11.59
CA ARG A 531 -8.28 -16.98 -11.19
C ARG A 531 -7.52 -16.96 -9.87
N ASP A 532 -8.02 -17.63 -8.84
CA ASP A 532 -7.40 -17.60 -7.52
C ASP A 532 -6.06 -18.36 -7.50
N LEU A 533 -5.93 -19.43 -8.30
CA LEU A 533 -4.67 -20.14 -8.49
C LEU A 533 -3.60 -19.26 -9.15
N VAL A 534 -3.93 -18.56 -10.24
CA VAL A 534 -3.00 -17.65 -10.93
C VAL A 534 -2.59 -16.49 -10.02
N LYS A 535 -3.54 -15.93 -9.26
CA LYS A 535 -3.28 -14.88 -8.27
C LYS A 535 -2.30 -15.33 -7.19
N ALA A 536 -2.55 -16.49 -6.56
CA ALA A 536 -1.64 -17.05 -5.56
C ALA A 536 -0.27 -17.37 -6.17
N HIS A 537 -0.25 -17.96 -7.36
CA HIS A 537 0.98 -18.26 -8.09
C HIS A 537 1.81 -16.98 -8.38
N ALA A 538 1.16 -15.87 -8.73
CA ALA A 538 1.84 -14.57 -8.90
C ALA A 538 2.45 -14.04 -7.60
N GLY A 539 1.70 -14.10 -6.49
CA GLY A 539 2.24 -13.71 -5.18
C GLY A 539 3.45 -14.54 -4.76
N PHE A 540 3.45 -15.84 -5.07
CA PHE A 540 4.53 -16.75 -4.67
C PHE A 540 5.72 -16.73 -5.64
N ALA A 541 5.65 -15.91 -6.69
CA ALA A 541 6.68 -15.80 -7.73
C ALA A 541 7.78 -14.78 -7.44
N TYR A 542 7.79 -14.17 -6.26
CA TYR A 542 8.85 -13.22 -5.87
C TYR A 542 10.24 -13.88 -5.88
N PRO A 543 11.20 -13.37 -6.68
CA PRO A 543 12.49 -14.04 -6.88
C PRO A 543 13.45 -13.87 -5.70
N ASP A 544 13.45 -12.72 -5.00
CA ASP A 544 14.50 -12.40 -3.99
C ASP A 544 14.32 -13.11 -2.64
N ALA A 545 13.34 -14.02 -2.53
CA ALA A 545 13.10 -14.83 -1.33
C ALA A 545 13.68 -16.24 -1.50
N HIS A 546 14.98 -16.30 -1.75
CA HIS A 546 15.78 -17.53 -1.76
C HIS A 546 17.13 -17.29 -1.08
N ASP A 547 17.61 -18.30 -0.37
CA ASP A 547 19.06 -18.53 -0.19
C ASP A 547 19.45 -19.53 -1.30
N ASP A 548 20.69 -19.58 -1.79
CA ASP A 548 21.13 -20.21 -3.07
C ASP A 548 20.67 -21.68 -3.30
N HIS A 549 20.07 -22.33 -2.30
CA HIS A 549 19.53 -23.69 -2.33
C HIS A 549 18.08 -23.86 -1.82
N TYR A 550 17.40 -22.80 -1.35
CA TYR A 550 16.08 -22.91 -0.73
C TYR A 550 15.19 -21.67 -0.94
N SER A 551 13.98 -21.90 -1.47
CA SER A 551 12.95 -20.86 -1.55
C SER A 551 12.21 -20.74 -0.23
N TRP A 552 12.05 -19.53 0.30
CA TRP A 552 11.31 -19.29 1.54
C TRP A 552 9.89 -19.89 1.50
N PRO A 553 9.40 -20.49 2.59
CA PRO A 553 8.04 -21.04 2.63
C PRO A 553 6.99 -19.93 2.52
N VAL A 554 5.77 -20.31 2.14
CA VAL A 554 4.61 -19.43 2.13
C VAL A 554 3.90 -19.52 3.49
N ALA A 555 3.91 -18.45 4.28
CA ALA A 555 3.12 -18.33 5.50
C ALA A 555 1.76 -17.68 5.18
N THR A 556 0.70 -18.47 5.19
CA THR A 556 -0.65 -18.02 4.81
C THR A 556 -1.72 -18.56 5.76
N GLY A 557 -3.00 -18.48 5.39
CA GLY A 557 -4.12 -19.05 6.13
C GLY A 557 -5.42 -18.94 5.33
N ASN A 558 -6.50 -18.54 6.01
CA ASN A 558 -7.87 -18.44 5.49
C ASN A 558 -8.08 -17.27 4.49
N TRP A 559 -7.23 -17.18 3.46
CA TRP A 559 -7.23 -16.16 2.42
C TRP A 559 -8.59 -16.04 1.73
N GLY A 560 -9.21 -14.86 1.84
CA GLY A 560 -10.52 -14.57 1.24
C GLY A 560 -11.72 -15.30 1.88
N CYS A 561 -11.55 -15.94 3.05
CA CYS A 561 -12.61 -16.76 3.64
C CYS A 561 -13.46 -16.03 4.69
N GLY A 562 -13.02 -14.86 5.16
CA GLY A 562 -13.76 -14.01 6.10
C GLY A 562 -14.82 -13.16 5.42
N VAL A 563 -14.55 -11.85 5.28
CA VAL A 563 -15.47 -10.88 4.67
C VAL A 563 -15.88 -11.29 3.25
N PHE A 564 -14.96 -11.85 2.48
CA PHE A 564 -15.17 -12.28 1.08
C PHE A 564 -15.85 -13.65 0.94
N ARG A 565 -16.13 -14.35 2.05
CA ARG A 565 -16.90 -15.59 2.14
C ARG A 565 -16.46 -16.76 1.23
N GLY A 566 -15.16 -16.85 0.94
CA GLY A 566 -14.56 -18.03 0.31
C GLY A 566 -14.58 -19.27 1.23
N ASP A 567 -14.56 -20.44 0.61
CA ASP A 567 -14.45 -21.74 1.27
C ASP A 567 -12.98 -22.03 1.62
N ARG A 568 -12.73 -22.20 2.93
CA ARG A 568 -11.39 -22.44 3.50
C ARG A 568 -10.73 -23.74 3.01
N GLU A 569 -11.53 -24.78 2.79
CA GLU A 569 -11.03 -26.09 2.35
C GLU A 569 -10.57 -26.02 0.89
N LEU A 570 -11.33 -25.33 0.03
CA LEU A 570 -10.95 -25.03 -1.34
C LEU A 570 -9.72 -24.13 -1.41
N LYS A 571 -9.70 -23.05 -0.60
CA LYS A 571 -8.59 -22.09 -0.56
C LYS A 571 -7.29 -22.73 -0.08
N PHE A 572 -7.34 -23.67 0.84
CA PHE A 572 -6.18 -24.49 1.22
C PHE A 572 -5.59 -25.22 -0.01
N LEU A 573 -6.42 -25.98 -0.75
CA LEU A 573 -5.96 -26.75 -1.91
C LEU A 573 -5.40 -25.86 -3.04
N ILE A 574 -6.03 -24.71 -3.31
CA ILE A 574 -5.56 -23.75 -4.32
C ILE A 574 -4.18 -23.21 -3.95
N GLN A 575 -4.01 -22.79 -2.69
CA GLN A 575 -2.73 -22.24 -2.22
C GLN A 575 -1.63 -23.31 -2.20
N TRP A 576 -1.98 -24.56 -1.85
CA TRP A 576 -1.02 -25.67 -1.86
C TRP A 576 -0.50 -25.99 -3.26
N LEU A 577 -1.40 -26.02 -4.25
CA LEU A 577 -0.99 -26.19 -5.65
C LEU A 577 -0.13 -25.01 -6.12
N ALA A 578 -0.52 -23.77 -5.82
CA ALA A 578 0.25 -22.58 -6.19
C ALA A 578 1.66 -22.58 -5.58
N ALA A 579 1.80 -22.90 -4.29
CA ALA A 579 3.08 -22.95 -3.60
C ALA A 579 3.98 -24.04 -4.17
N SER A 580 3.42 -25.22 -4.46
CA SER A 580 4.14 -26.33 -5.09
C SER A 580 4.66 -26.00 -6.48
N LEU A 581 3.85 -25.31 -7.30
CA LEU A 581 4.26 -24.82 -8.62
C LEU A 581 5.42 -23.81 -8.55
N ARG A 582 5.56 -23.12 -7.42
CA ARG A 582 6.66 -22.19 -7.13
C ARG A 582 7.75 -22.78 -6.25
N GLN A 583 7.73 -24.09 -6.00
CA GLN A 583 8.74 -24.81 -5.25
C GLN A 583 8.91 -24.33 -3.79
N ARG A 584 7.78 -23.96 -3.17
CA ARG A 584 7.74 -23.46 -1.79
C ARG A 584 6.90 -24.41 -0.92
N GLU A 585 7.36 -24.65 0.30
CA GLU A 585 6.53 -25.24 1.34
C GLU A 585 5.34 -24.30 1.64
N LEU A 586 4.16 -24.87 1.88
CA LEU A 586 2.99 -24.14 2.37
C LEU A 586 2.85 -24.29 3.89
N VAL A 587 2.97 -23.18 4.61
CA VAL A 587 2.70 -23.08 6.05
C VAL A 587 1.34 -22.41 6.25
N TYR A 588 0.33 -23.20 6.61
CA TYR A 588 -1.04 -22.74 6.77
C TYR A 588 -1.37 -22.45 8.23
N VAL A 589 -1.45 -21.17 8.59
CA VAL A 589 -1.78 -20.69 9.93
C VAL A 589 -3.30 -20.79 10.16
N LEU A 590 -3.66 -21.55 11.19
CA LEU A 590 -5.03 -21.79 11.63
C LEU A 590 -5.47 -20.67 12.57
N PHE A 591 -6.45 -19.88 12.14
CA PHE A 591 -7.04 -18.84 12.97
C PHE A 591 -8.03 -19.44 13.99
N GLU A 592 -8.11 -18.86 15.20
CA GLU A 592 -9.00 -19.32 16.30
C GLU A 592 -8.88 -20.81 16.67
N ARG A 593 -7.74 -21.45 16.38
CA ARG A 593 -7.55 -22.91 16.53
C ARG A 593 -8.63 -23.68 15.79
N ASP A 594 -8.73 -23.47 14.48
CA ASP A 594 -9.68 -24.13 13.57
C ASP A 594 -9.43 -25.67 13.47
N LEU A 595 -9.70 -26.39 14.56
CA LEU A 595 -9.43 -27.82 14.70
C LEU A 595 -10.23 -28.67 13.70
N ASP A 596 -11.41 -28.19 13.26
CA ASP A 596 -12.19 -28.86 12.22
C ASP A 596 -11.46 -28.85 10.87
N LEU A 597 -10.87 -27.70 10.49
CA LEU A 597 -10.06 -27.64 9.27
C LEU A 597 -8.83 -28.53 9.42
N GLN A 598 -8.14 -28.46 10.56
CA GLN A 598 -6.96 -29.28 10.83
C GLN A 598 -7.26 -30.78 10.70
N ALA A 599 -8.32 -31.27 11.36
CA ALA A 599 -8.72 -32.67 11.35
C ALA A 599 -9.09 -33.19 9.94
N LYS A 600 -9.41 -32.30 9.00
CA LYS A 600 -9.68 -32.64 7.59
C LYS A 600 -8.43 -32.55 6.71
N VAL A 601 -7.51 -31.63 7.03
CA VAL A 601 -6.24 -31.48 6.30
C VAL A 601 -5.30 -32.66 6.61
N GLU A 602 -5.19 -33.07 7.88
CA GLU A 602 -4.26 -34.12 8.31
C GLU A 602 -4.40 -35.46 7.55
N PRO A 603 -5.62 -36.02 7.35
CA PRO A 603 -5.77 -37.25 6.55
C PRO A 603 -5.33 -37.08 5.10
N LEU A 604 -5.61 -35.92 4.50
CA LEU A 604 -5.20 -35.64 3.12
C LEU A 604 -3.67 -35.55 3.01
N LEU A 605 -3.02 -34.83 3.92
CA LEU A 605 -1.57 -34.73 3.96
C LEU A 605 -0.92 -36.09 4.20
N THR A 606 -1.48 -36.92 5.09
CA THR A 606 -1.01 -38.28 5.34
C THR A 606 -1.07 -39.14 4.08
N LEU A 607 -2.15 -39.04 3.30
CA LEU A 607 -2.28 -39.75 2.02
C LEU A 607 -1.27 -39.23 0.99
N ALA A 608 -1.15 -37.90 0.85
CA ALA A 608 -0.27 -37.27 -0.13
C ALA A 608 1.22 -37.48 0.17
N THR A 609 1.59 -37.76 1.42
CA THR A 609 2.97 -37.98 1.88
C THR A 609 3.27 -39.45 2.20
N CYS A 610 2.37 -40.39 1.92
CA CYS A 610 2.68 -41.80 2.10
C CYS A 610 3.76 -42.25 1.08
N PRO A 611 4.55 -43.31 1.36
CA PRO A 611 5.63 -43.75 0.46
C PRO A 611 5.17 -44.01 -0.98
N LYS A 612 3.94 -44.53 -1.14
CA LYS A 612 3.33 -44.79 -2.45
C LYS A 612 3.08 -43.48 -3.23
N ALA A 613 2.58 -42.45 -2.56
CA ALA A 613 2.28 -41.15 -3.15
C ALA A 613 3.58 -40.38 -3.48
N ILE A 614 4.55 -40.35 -2.56
CA ILE A 614 5.86 -39.73 -2.78
C ILE A 614 6.53 -40.32 -4.01
N GLU A 615 6.56 -41.65 -4.13
CA GLU A 615 7.20 -42.29 -5.28
C GLU A 615 6.45 -42.03 -6.59
N TRP A 616 5.11 -42.03 -6.57
CA TRP A 616 4.30 -41.69 -7.73
C TRP A 616 4.54 -40.24 -8.21
N ASP A 617 4.64 -39.30 -7.28
CA ASP A 617 4.92 -37.90 -7.58
C ASP A 617 6.36 -37.70 -8.08
N ARG A 618 7.34 -38.37 -7.47
CA ARG A 618 8.73 -38.31 -7.89
C ARG A 618 8.94 -38.86 -9.32
N GLN A 619 8.26 -39.94 -9.67
CA GLN A 619 8.40 -40.57 -10.99
C GLN A 619 7.70 -39.80 -12.12
N SER A 620 6.54 -39.20 -11.83
CA SER A 620 5.65 -38.71 -12.89
C SER A 620 4.92 -37.40 -12.57
N GLY A 621 5.14 -36.79 -11.40
CA GLY A 621 4.33 -35.69 -10.90
C GLY A 621 2.88 -36.09 -10.66
N GLY A 622 2.65 -37.36 -10.31
CA GLY A 622 1.32 -37.95 -10.22
C GLY A 622 0.40 -37.31 -9.20
N VAL A 623 0.92 -36.93 -8.03
CA VAL A 623 0.12 -36.32 -6.95
C VAL A 623 -0.19 -34.86 -7.28
N ILE A 624 0.76 -34.09 -7.81
CA ILE A 624 0.47 -32.72 -8.25
C ILE A 624 -0.51 -32.70 -9.45
N GLN A 625 -0.39 -33.67 -10.36
CA GLN A 625 -1.35 -33.88 -11.46
C GLN A 625 -2.74 -34.22 -10.95
N TRP A 626 -2.83 -35.09 -9.93
CA TRP A 626 -4.08 -35.39 -9.26
C TRP A 626 -4.69 -34.13 -8.64
N LEU A 627 -3.92 -33.33 -7.89
CA LEU A 627 -4.43 -32.13 -7.24
C LEU A 627 -4.98 -31.11 -8.26
N ALA A 628 -4.23 -30.88 -9.34
CA ALA A 628 -4.68 -30.03 -10.44
C ALA A 628 -5.93 -30.59 -11.13
N GLY A 629 -5.99 -31.91 -11.34
CA GLY A 629 -7.16 -32.61 -11.89
C GLY A 629 -8.39 -32.47 -11.01
N PHE A 630 -8.23 -32.68 -9.69
CA PHE A 630 -9.31 -32.54 -8.72
C PHE A 630 -9.89 -31.12 -8.73
N LEU A 631 -9.03 -30.10 -8.67
CA LEU A 631 -9.42 -28.69 -8.64
C LEU A 631 -10.13 -28.24 -9.92
N LEU A 632 -9.71 -28.69 -11.10
CA LEU A 632 -10.25 -28.20 -12.38
C LEU A 632 -11.39 -29.04 -12.95
N ASN A 633 -11.42 -30.35 -12.66
CA ASN A 633 -12.33 -31.29 -13.30
C ASN A 633 -13.34 -31.91 -12.34
N GLU A 634 -12.94 -32.28 -11.12
CA GLU A 634 -13.81 -33.03 -10.19
C GLU A 634 -14.58 -32.12 -9.23
N LEU A 635 -14.05 -30.92 -8.95
CA LEU A 635 -14.55 -30.05 -7.88
C LEU A 635 -16.05 -29.71 -8.00
N SER A 636 -16.53 -29.46 -9.23
CA SER A 636 -17.89 -28.99 -9.51
C SER A 636 -18.99 -30.04 -9.34
N ALA A 637 -18.64 -31.34 -9.26
CA ALA A 637 -19.59 -32.44 -9.36
C ALA A 637 -20.18 -32.92 -8.01
N GLY A 638 -19.73 -32.41 -6.86
CA GLY A 638 -20.10 -32.93 -5.55
C GLY A 638 -20.53 -31.89 -4.53
N ARG A 639 -21.31 -32.31 -3.52
CA ARG A 639 -21.66 -31.52 -2.34
C ARG A 639 -20.87 -31.99 -1.11
N GLY A 640 -20.77 -31.14 -0.08
CA GLY A 640 -20.08 -31.44 1.18
C GLY A 640 -18.63 -30.97 1.22
N SER A 641 -17.88 -31.41 2.23
CA SER A 641 -16.49 -31.02 2.48
C SER A 641 -15.60 -31.25 1.24
N VAL A 642 -14.89 -30.21 0.82
CA VAL A 642 -13.96 -30.23 -0.32
C VAL A 642 -12.78 -31.14 0.01
N LEU A 643 -12.20 -31.02 1.20
CA LEU A 643 -11.07 -31.84 1.64
C LEU A 643 -11.45 -33.33 1.75
N ALA A 644 -12.63 -33.65 2.31
CA ALA A 644 -13.07 -35.05 2.39
C ALA A 644 -13.32 -35.69 1.01
N ARG A 645 -13.71 -34.91 0.00
CA ARG A 645 -13.78 -35.39 -1.39
C ARG A 645 -12.39 -35.55 -1.99
N ALA A 646 -11.47 -34.61 -1.71
CA ALA A 646 -10.09 -34.69 -2.17
C ALA A 646 -9.40 -35.95 -1.62
N SER A 647 -9.49 -36.21 -0.31
CA SER A 647 -8.90 -37.41 0.30
C SER A 647 -9.41 -38.70 -0.35
N ARG A 648 -10.72 -38.83 -0.57
CA ARG A 648 -11.31 -40.00 -1.25
C ARG A 648 -10.85 -40.13 -2.71
N SER A 649 -10.74 -39.01 -3.43
CA SER A 649 -10.26 -38.99 -4.81
C SER A 649 -8.79 -39.46 -4.88
N LEU A 650 -7.93 -38.96 -3.98
CA LEU A 650 -6.53 -39.36 -3.90
C LEU A 650 -6.38 -40.83 -3.49
N GLU A 651 -7.13 -41.29 -2.49
CA GLU A 651 -7.13 -42.69 -2.05
C GLU A 651 -7.51 -43.63 -3.20
N GLN A 652 -8.53 -43.29 -3.99
CA GLN A 652 -8.92 -44.06 -5.18
C GLN A 652 -7.84 -44.04 -6.27
N ALA A 653 -7.15 -42.92 -6.48
CA ALA A 653 -6.04 -42.84 -7.41
C ALA A 653 -4.87 -43.73 -6.96
N LEU A 654 -4.51 -43.67 -5.68
CA LEU A 654 -3.49 -44.51 -5.04
C LEU A 654 -3.84 -45.99 -5.10
N ALA A 655 -5.11 -46.38 -4.94
CA ALA A 655 -5.54 -47.77 -5.05
C ALA A 655 -5.38 -48.34 -6.47
N LYS A 656 -5.53 -47.51 -7.51
CA LYS A 656 -5.42 -47.92 -8.93
C LYS A 656 -3.98 -47.93 -9.46
N LEU A 657 -3.02 -47.42 -8.69
CA LEU A 657 -1.63 -47.36 -9.10
C LEU A 657 -0.93 -48.72 -8.96
N GLU A 658 -0.56 -49.29 -10.10
CA GLU A 658 0.41 -50.39 -10.22
C GLU A 658 1.81 -49.78 -10.33
N LEU A 659 2.52 -49.65 -9.21
CA LEU A 659 3.93 -49.24 -9.24
C LEU A 659 4.81 -50.46 -9.58
N PRO A 660 5.88 -50.30 -10.37
CA PRO A 660 6.84 -51.37 -10.61
C PRO A 660 7.41 -51.85 -9.26
N GLU A 661 7.40 -53.17 -9.02
CA GLU A 661 8.03 -53.74 -7.82
C GLU A 661 9.50 -53.32 -7.77
N SER A 662 9.88 -52.59 -6.73
CA SER A 662 11.28 -52.30 -6.47
C SER A 662 11.98 -53.62 -6.16
N LYS A 663 12.90 -54.04 -7.04
CA LYS A 663 13.81 -55.16 -6.77
C LYS A 663 14.60 -54.83 -5.51
N GLN A 664 14.18 -55.38 -4.38
CA GLN A 664 14.98 -55.44 -3.16
C GLN A 664 16.22 -56.27 -3.46
N GLN A 665 17.34 -55.62 -3.77
CA GLN A 665 18.66 -56.27 -3.66
C GLN A 665 19.01 -56.35 -2.18
N ALA A 666 18.66 -57.50 -1.59
CA ALA A 666 19.30 -57.99 -0.39
C ALA A 666 20.83 -58.07 -0.62
N LYS A 667 21.59 -57.34 0.18
CA LYS A 667 22.99 -57.66 0.48
C LYS A 667 23.12 -57.91 1.98
N THR A 668 22.94 -59.17 2.34
CA THR A 668 23.70 -59.87 3.39
C THR A 668 25.19 -59.82 2.99
N SER A 669 26.22 -59.63 3.82
CA SER A 669 26.57 -59.97 5.22
C SER A 669 27.86 -59.17 5.59
N PRO A 670 28.61 -59.39 6.71
CA PRO A 670 28.32 -60.12 7.94
C PRO A 670 28.62 -59.32 9.25
N VAL A 671 28.19 -59.93 10.35
CA VAL A 671 28.46 -59.62 11.76
C VAL A 671 29.97 -59.61 12.07
N LEU A 672 30.42 -58.61 12.85
CA LEU A 672 31.61 -58.73 13.69
C LEU A 672 31.29 -58.21 15.10
N ASP A 673 31.25 -59.15 16.05
CA ASP A 673 31.21 -58.91 17.49
C ASP A 673 32.47 -58.16 17.96
N THR A 674 32.30 -57.09 18.73
CA THR A 674 33.25 -56.78 19.81
C THR A 674 32.54 -56.04 20.95
N LYS A 675 32.47 -56.71 22.09
CA LYS A 675 32.14 -56.14 23.41
C LYS A 675 33.17 -55.09 23.79
N GLN A 676 32.72 -53.95 24.32
CA GLN A 676 33.35 -53.26 25.44
C GLN A 676 32.42 -52.15 25.96
N GLU A 677 31.89 -52.35 27.17
CA GLU A 677 31.43 -51.25 28.03
C GLU A 677 32.65 -50.46 28.51
N PRO A 678 32.47 -49.17 28.85
CA PRO A 678 32.43 -48.88 30.28
C PRO A 678 31.35 -47.88 30.70
N SER A 679 30.91 -48.11 31.93
CA SER A 679 30.18 -47.27 32.86
C SER A 679 30.61 -45.81 32.90
N LEU A 680 29.63 -44.90 32.95
CA LEU A 680 29.83 -43.53 33.43
C LEU A 680 28.89 -43.25 34.61
N GLU A 681 29.53 -42.71 35.64
CA GLU A 681 29.04 -42.42 36.97
C GLU A 681 28.01 -41.28 36.97
N VAL A 682 27.12 -41.37 37.95
CA VAL A 682 26.11 -40.38 38.31
C VAL A 682 26.79 -39.32 39.15
N ASP A 683 26.67 -38.05 38.75
CA ASP A 683 26.90 -36.91 39.66
C ASP A 683 25.64 -36.04 39.71
N GLU A 684 24.99 -36.10 40.88
CA GLU A 684 23.89 -35.25 41.30
C GLU A 684 24.44 -33.91 41.83
N ASN A 685 24.04 -32.78 41.23
CA ASN A 685 23.59 -31.56 41.91
C ASN A 685 23.62 -30.33 40.98
N SER A 686 22.44 -29.73 40.72
CA SER A 686 22.18 -28.35 41.17
C SER A 686 20.75 -27.92 40.82
N GLU A 687 19.99 -27.69 41.88
CA GLU A 687 18.72 -27.00 42.08
C GLU A 687 18.02 -26.30 40.90
N ALA A 688 16.80 -26.79 40.64
CA ALA A 688 15.76 -26.15 39.86
C ALA A 688 15.00 -25.08 40.67
N THR A 689 14.95 -23.84 40.18
CA THR A 689 13.88 -22.89 40.51
C THR A 689 12.81 -22.92 39.42
N LYS A 690 11.78 -23.76 39.64
CA LYS A 690 10.57 -23.81 38.81
C LYS A 690 9.77 -22.51 38.98
N LYS A 691 9.80 -21.61 37.98
CA LYS A 691 8.72 -20.62 37.79
C LYS A 691 7.69 -21.21 36.83
N LYS A 692 6.46 -21.36 37.32
CA LYS A 692 5.29 -21.83 36.56
C LYS A 692 5.03 -20.93 35.34
N PRO A 693 4.64 -21.48 34.17
CA PRO A 693 4.13 -20.68 33.07
C PRO A 693 2.79 -20.04 33.49
N LYS A 694 2.67 -18.73 33.29
CA LYS A 694 1.42 -17.99 33.46
C LYS A 694 0.46 -18.42 32.36
N THR A 695 -0.64 -19.06 32.74
CA THR A 695 -1.80 -19.34 31.88
C THR A 695 -2.41 -18.01 31.43
N MET A 696 -2.30 -17.67 30.14
CA MET A 696 -3.16 -16.67 29.50
C MET A 696 -4.54 -17.32 29.30
N HIS A 697 -5.52 -16.92 30.11
CA HIS A 697 -6.93 -17.13 29.78
C HIS A 697 -7.37 -16.06 28.78
N GLN A 698 -7.55 -16.47 27.53
CA GLN A 698 -8.26 -15.67 26.53
C GLN A 698 -9.74 -16.05 26.63
N MET A 699 -10.58 -15.12 27.08
CA MET A 699 -12.03 -15.32 27.19
C MET A 699 -12.65 -15.43 25.79
N THR A 700 -13.62 -16.31 25.62
CA THR A 700 -14.26 -16.56 24.32
C THR A 700 -15.46 -15.64 24.11
N MET A 701 -15.88 -15.43 22.85
CA MET A 701 -16.99 -14.53 22.47
C MET A 701 -18.34 -14.81 23.15
N GLN A 702 -18.54 -15.96 23.81
CA GLN A 702 -19.77 -16.28 24.52
C GLN A 702 -19.86 -15.61 25.90
N ASP A 703 -18.74 -15.18 26.48
CA ASP A 703 -18.70 -14.64 27.85
C ASP A 703 -19.21 -13.17 27.95
N PHE A 704 -19.38 -12.48 26.81
CA PHE A 704 -19.80 -11.07 26.77
C PHE A 704 -21.31 -10.84 26.61
N PHE A 705 -22.10 -11.91 26.40
CA PHE A 705 -23.55 -11.81 26.21
C PHE A 705 -24.39 -12.25 27.40
N ALA A 706 -23.76 -12.56 28.55
CA ALA A 706 -24.51 -12.75 29.78
C ALA A 706 -24.99 -11.38 30.32
N PRO A 707 -26.31 -11.14 30.46
CA PRO A 707 -26.78 -9.98 31.20
C PRO A 707 -26.32 -10.13 32.65
N LYS A 708 -25.56 -9.15 33.14
CA LYS A 708 -25.13 -9.12 34.55
C LYS A 708 -26.37 -9.02 35.44
N GLN A 709 -26.52 -9.98 36.36
CA GLN A 709 -27.35 -9.79 37.57
C GLN A 709 -26.65 -8.84 38.54
#